data_AF-A0A9R1FR60-F1
#
_entry.id   AF-A0A9R1FR60-F1
#
_cell.length_a   1.000
_cell.length_b   1.000
_cell.length_c   1.000
_cell.angle_alpha   90.00
_cell.angle_beta   90.00
_cell.angle_gamma   90.00
#
_symmetry.space_group_name_H-M   'P 1'
#
loop_
_entity.id
_entity.type
_entity.pdbx_description
1 polymer ?
#
loop_
_entity_poly.entity_id
_entity_poly.type
_entity_poly.pdbx_seq_one_letter_code
_entity_poly.pdbx_strand_id
1 'polypeptide(L)'
;MHKMLESLTGDEHEHIKGLQALQGTLESSLKSRRVLLVLDDMWEDSQKGKWDELLTPLLSSDVLGNKILVTTRKPSVAKLIEAADRVNLAGINEGDFWNFFKECAFGDEEYKVGQKLKEIGKSMLVQLKGNPLAAKSVGKLLRKNRTVDFWRRILKDSEWKQQSDDYDIMPALMVSYKYLPVHLQRCFSYCAVFPKYYKYEKECLVNMWIAQGLICSIDNMHKRMEDIGIEFFSDLVEWGFLQKEFELVNVTIHTMHDLIHGLAQKVSSHESFTIGDTESRKAPQLVRHVSIIAGLVYETETDGTVHPNETFRREFLKSFCELQQTSNLSTLLLFGPHDSDFARSFCQEFNEVKSVRVLKLDMVPFDLDLMIGNISSFINLRYLELGCLYKGPRLELPEAICRLYHLEVLDIKKNWGTSTVLPRDMNKLVKLRHFIARDELHAKIVGVGEMVSLQELKAFDVRKASEFSIIQFRRLNQLRGSIRICNLDDVGSKDEAINARISDKVHLTGLHLSWNTVSEDRVHTESKVDILEDLKPHAGLIDLGIIAYRHPVPSWLSNNIHLTSLRSLHLDSCSYWKTIPTPHQLPLLRELRLSKMVRVSKIEIGCLEVLELRTLHRLTQCIALDKEQLSVNLRVLEVDDCFRLKEFPLLFISKDTLISESQFTHLHRLKVRGCFGHISISQLLHMDSLLYIDLFLRPSLEEFRLVPIGQSDGLRMEIKGTAEVKSIEENLFPFNKLRDLEELEITDYPGLMYLPWEGLQKLASLKTFKMSNFGKLFSCMSIWGLSLPPSVQELEFSSCNITPEQLSQVLLSLPLLKKFSLTNCEKISFRLTARPEETSVMHFWSKQCLGKFTSLKKVVIEDCPNLLSTMISGGMSHIPPSSLVILEVHGITDSCLQLSELSSLTDLRVSACASLTCLNLDCHTALRELNILGCGMLSSLEGMQSCEALRQFSIYDCKALCSLRVSLGNLTTLSIESNPNLAYLDLNSCTALQKLCIEGCATTASWDGLKSLGALENLKVKNSPGFTRSWQLASADVESKHISYFPRRLQVLNIDDIGVLCVPICSQLTSLKTLTIHGSIYCRRDYVDALTDDHEKALLLVTSLRGLEIDQFEHLRSLPAGLECLTRLQSLIVSRCGLITSLPVGGVLASLRDMEVHGCSEELTAQCRAMCRDRKIYFSVGAYTVGSVETD
;
A
#
# COMPACT_ATOMS: atom_id res chain seq x y z
N MET A 1 0.87 -13.48 16.09
CA MET A 1 1.83 -14.13 15.17
C MET A 1 1.99 -13.42 13.82
N HIS A 2 0.93 -13.00 13.11
CA HIS A 2 1.09 -12.26 11.82
C HIS A 2 2.06 -11.07 11.91
N LYS A 3 1.89 -10.20 12.90
CA LYS A 3 2.82 -9.08 13.17
C LYS A 3 4.28 -9.52 13.39
N MET A 4 4.48 -10.70 13.98
CA MET A 4 5.82 -11.26 14.20
C MET A 4 6.44 -11.70 12.87
N LEU A 5 5.63 -12.29 11.99
CA LEU A 5 6.05 -12.73 10.66
C LEU A 5 6.41 -11.52 9.79
N GLU A 6 5.54 -10.51 9.76
CA GLU A 6 5.76 -9.23 9.08
C GLU A 6 7.05 -8.54 9.54
N SER A 7 7.28 -8.47 10.85
CA SER A 7 8.53 -7.91 11.42
C SER A 7 9.78 -8.73 11.03
N LEU A 8 9.65 -10.03 10.77
CA LEU A 8 10.76 -10.90 10.38
C LEU A 8 11.06 -10.86 8.88
N THR A 9 10.03 -10.70 8.04
CA THR A 9 10.16 -10.79 6.58
C THR A 9 10.20 -9.43 5.88
N GLY A 10 9.62 -8.38 6.47
CA GLY A 10 9.43 -7.08 5.83
C GLY A 10 8.17 -6.96 4.98
N ASP A 11 7.51 -8.08 4.67
CA ASP A 11 6.28 -8.13 3.85
C ASP A 11 5.02 -8.44 4.70
N GLU A 12 3.86 -7.94 4.25
CA GLU A 12 2.55 -8.28 4.82
C GLU A 12 2.12 -9.71 4.39
N HIS A 13 1.93 -10.60 5.37
CA HIS A 13 1.53 -12.01 5.15
C HIS A 13 0.06 -12.27 5.51
N GLU A 14 -0.84 -11.41 5.07
CA GLU A 14 -2.28 -11.54 5.34
C GLU A 14 -2.91 -12.75 4.65
N HIS A 15 -2.26 -13.30 3.62
CA HIS A 15 -2.76 -14.43 2.83
C HIS A 15 -2.62 -15.81 3.52
N ILE A 16 -1.83 -15.93 4.59
CA ILE A 16 -1.62 -17.20 5.31
C ILE A 16 -2.77 -17.41 6.30
N LYS A 17 -3.71 -18.31 5.98
CA LYS A 17 -4.83 -18.68 6.86
C LYS A 17 -4.52 -19.91 7.71
N GLY A 18 -4.92 -19.88 8.98
CA GLY A 18 -4.87 -21.01 9.91
C GLY A 18 -3.61 -21.06 10.78
N LEU A 19 -3.79 -21.31 12.08
CA LEU A 19 -2.72 -21.26 13.09
C LEU A 19 -1.54 -22.16 12.74
N GLN A 20 -1.78 -23.38 12.26
CA GLN A 20 -0.71 -24.34 11.90
C GLN A 20 0.13 -23.87 10.69
N ALA A 21 -0.51 -23.30 9.67
CA ALA A 21 0.20 -22.76 8.52
C ALA A 21 1.07 -21.57 8.95
N LEU A 22 0.53 -20.72 9.82
CA LEU A 22 1.25 -19.58 10.36
C LEU A 22 2.43 -19.97 11.24
N GLN A 23 2.22 -20.96 12.11
CA GLN A 23 3.26 -21.57 12.93
C GLN A 23 4.36 -22.17 12.04
N GLY A 24 4.00 -22.92 11.00
CA GLY A 24 4.96 -23.52 10.07
C GLY A 24 5.77 -22.49 9.29
N THR A 25 5.14 -21.41 8.82
CA THR A 25 5.87 -20.33 8.13
C THR A 25 6.77 -19.56 9.10
N LEU A 26 6.30 -19.26 10.32
CA LEU A 26 7.10 -18.60 11.34
C LEU A 26 8.32 -19.46 11.71
N GLU A 27 8.11 -20.74 11.93
CA GLU A 27 9.15 -21.73 12.21
C GLU A 27 10.18 -21.81 11.07
N SER A 28 9.72 -21.86 9.81
CA SER A 28 10.62 -21.88 8.64
C SER A 28 11.50 -20.62 8.55
N SER A 29 10.94 -19.46 8.94
CA SER A 29 11.63 -18.17 8.92
C SER A 29 12.62 -18.03 10.09
N LEU A 30 12.39 -18.73 11.19
CA LEU A 30 13.23 -18.76 12.39
C LEU A 30 14.40 -19.77 12.30
N LYS A 31 14.31 -20.81 11.44
CA LYS A 31 15.33 -21.88 11.32
C LYS A 31 16.74 -21.43 10.92
N SER A 32 16.92 -20.20 10.43
CA SER A 32 18.22 -19.70 9.94
C SER A 32 18.65 -18.35 10.52
N ARG A 33 17.94 -17.85 11.53
CA ARG A 33 18.17 -16.50 12.09
C ARG A 33 18.26 -16.53 13.60
N ARG A 34 19.10 -15.64 14.15
CA ARG A 34 19.11 -15.34 15.58
C ARG A 34 18.12 -14.21 15.88
N VAL A 35 17.19 -14.44 16.79
CA VAL A 35 16.08 -13.52 17.07
C VAL A 35 16.03 -13.11 18.54
N LEU A 36 15.78 -11.82 18.77
CA LEU A 36 15.32 -11.28 20.05
C LEU A 36 13.84 -10.91 19.88
N LEU A 37 12.96 -11.60 20.58
CA LEU A 37 11.54 -11.28 20.62
C LEU A 37 11.22 -10.53 21.91
N VAL A 38 10.61 -9.35 21.81
CA VAL A 38 10.14 -8.60 22.99
C VAL A 38 8.61 -8.66 23.02
N LEU A 39 8.07 -9.31 24.04
CA LEU A 39 6.64 -9.35 24.34
C LEU A 39 6.38 -8.39 25.50
N ASP A 40 5.94 -7.17 25.17
CA ASP A 40 5.76 -6.09 26.13
C ASP A 40 4.35 -6.09 26.75
N ASP A 41 4.26 -5.84 28.06
CA ASP A 41 3.05 -5.72 28.88
C ASP A 41 2.10 -6.93 28.82
N MET A 42 2.62 -8.13 29.05
CA MET A 42 1.84 -9.37 29.00
C MET A 42 1.03 -9.61 30.29
N TRP A 43 -0.23 -10.03 30.12
CA TRP A 43 -1.19 -10.31 31.20
C TRP A 43 -1.52 -11.82 31.31
N GLU A 44 -2.07 -12.23 32.46
CA GLU A 44 -2.52 -13.61 32.66
C GLU A 44 -3.70 -13.93 31.73
N ASP A 45 -3.58 -15.02 30.97
CA ASP A 45 -4.73 -15.67 30.32
C ASP A 45 -5.08 -16.91 31.13
N SER A 46 -6.38 -17.18 31.26
CA SER A 46 -6.92 -18.35 31.96
C SER A 46 -6.52 -19.70 31.32
N GLN A 47 -6.02 -19.70 30.08
CA GLN A 47 -5.67 -20.91 29.33
C GLN A 47 -4.17 -20.99 28.99
N LYS A 48 -3.43 -21.88 29.69
CA LYS A 48 -2.01 -22.17 29.40
C LYS A 48 -1.77 -22.58 27.92
N GLY A 49 -2.72 -23.33 27.33
CA GLY A 49 -2.59 -23.85 25.96
C GLY A 49 -2.35 -22.78 24.89
N LYS A 50 -2.91 -21.58 25.02
CA LYS A 50 -2.69 -20.48 24.04
C LYS A 50 -1.26 -19.95 24.07
N TRP A 51 -0.63 -19.95 25.25
CA TRP A 51 0.78 -19.57 25.38
C TRP A 51 1.68 -20.62 24.76
N ASP A 52 1.38 -21.91 24.99
CA ASP A 52 2.11 -23.01 24.36
C ASP A 52 1.97 -22.94 22.84
N GLU A 53 0.77 -22.68 22.32
CA GLU A 53 0.54 -22.46 20.88
C GLU A 53 1.32 -21.26 20.33
N LEU A 54 1.38 -20.14 21.04
CA LEU A 54 2.15 -18.96 20.64
C LEU A 54 3.66 -19.23 20.59
N LEU A 55 4.17 -19.96 21.58
CA LEU A 55 5.60 -20.19 21.78
C LEU A 55 6.14 -21.39 21.00
N THR A 56 5.28 -22.33 20.58
CA THR A 56 5.67 -23.57 19.87
C THR A 56 6.66 -23.34 18.72
N PRO A 57 6.42 -22.39 17.77
CA PRO A 57 7.35 -22.14 16.66
C PRO A 57 8.71 -21.56 17.07
N LEU A 58 8.78 -20.94 18.25
CA LEU A 58 9.99 -20.33 18.79
C LEU A 58 10.86 -21.36 19.53
N LEU A 59 10.23 -22.40 20.08
CA LEU A 59 10.87 -23.48 20.82
C LEU A 59 11.44 -24.59 19.92
N SER A 60 11.01 -24.68 18.66
CA SER A 60 11.45 -25.70 17.70
C SER A 60 12.66 -25.29 16.84
N SER A 61 13.29 -24.14 17.12
CA SER A 61 14.48 -23.68 16.40
C SER A 61 15.76 -24.26 17.01
N ASP A 62 16.54 -24.97 16.19
CA ASP A 62 17.85 -25.55 16.56
C ASP A 62 18.98 -24.51 16.67
N VAL A 63 18.69 -23.21 16.47
CA VAL A 63 19.67 -22.12 16.48
C VAL A 63 19.94 -21.65 17.92
N LEU A 64 21.14 -21.92 18.42
CA LEU A 64 21.60 -21.44 19.73
C LEU A 64 21.68 -19.90 19.78
N GLY A 65 21.08 -19.29 20.82
CA GLY A 65 21.23 -17.86 21.14
C GLY A 65 20.00 -16.97 20.89
N ASN A 66 18.85 -17.56 20.54
CA ASN A 66 17.55 -16.87 20.52
C ASN A 66 17.12 -16.48 21.93
N LYS A 67 16.51 -15.29 22.08
CA LYS A 67 16.02 -14.80 23.39
C LYS A 67 14.61 -14.26 23.26
N ILE A 68 13.78 -14.53 24.26
CA ILE A 68 12.47 -13.93 24.43
C ILE A 68 12.52 -13.09 25.70
N LEU A 69 12.28 -11.79 25.56
CA LEU A 69 12.12 -10.88 26.68
C LEU A 69 10.62 -10.65 26.86
N VAL A 70 10.08 -11.07 28.00
CA VAL A 70 8.69 -10.80 28.37
C VAL A 70 8.67 -9.78 29.49
N THR A 71 7.95 -8.68 29.31
CA THR A 71 7.68 -7.73 30.39
C THR A 71 6.25 -7.98 30.90
N THR A 72 6.06 -7.97 32.23
CA THR A 72 4.76 -8.21 32.84
C THR A 72 4.70 -7.59 34.23
N ARG A 73 3.49 -7.18 34.65
CA ARG A 73 3.20 -6.76 36.03
C ARG A 73 2.80 -7.93 36.94
N LYS A 74 2.61 -9.12 36.38
CA LYS A 74 2.08 -10.29 37.08
C LYS A 74 3.17 -11.36 37.21
N PRO A 75 3.71 -11.59 38.42
CA PRO A 75 4.73 -12.63 38.65
C PRO A 75 4.28 -14.03 38.22
N SER A 76 2.98 -14.27 38.18
CA SER A 76 2.34 -15.50 37.71
C SER A 76 2.48 -15.73 36.21
N VAL A 77 2.52 -14.69 35.36
CA VAL A 77 2.82 -14.84 33.92
C VAL A 77 4.24 -15.38 33.74
N ALA A 78 5.22 -14.83 34.48
CA ALA A 78 6.60 -15.30 34.46
C ALA A 78 6.76 -16.74 35.01
N LYS A 79 5.81 -17.23 35.81
CA LYS A 79 5.71 -18.63 36.22
C LYS A 79 5.05 -19.48 35.13
N LEU A 80 4.01 -18.99 34.48
CA LEU A 80 3.25 -19.67 33.43
C LEU A 80 4.13 -20.03 32.23
N ILE A 81 4.99 -19.10 31.81
CA ILE A 81 5.93 -19.27 30.68
C ILE A 81 7.25 -19.93 31.06
N GLU A 82 7.42 -20.36 32.33
CA GLU A 82 8.63 -21.02 32.84
C GLU A 82 9.93 -20.23 32.54
N ALA A 83 9.90 -18.90 32.71
CA ALA A 83 11.01 -18.03 32.36
C ALA A 83 12.33 -18.42 33.06
N ALA A 84 13.40 -18.60 32.28
CA ALA A 84 14.72 -19.02 32.76
C ALA A 84 15.36 -17.99 33.70
N ASP A 85 15.29 -16.70 33.34
CA ASP A 85 15.81 -15.58 34.12
C ASP A 85 14.68 -14.60 34.45
N ARG A 86 14.64 -14.14 35.70
CA ARG A 86 13.65 -13.16 36.17
C ARG A 86 14.36 -11.91 36.68
N VAL A 87 14.13 -10.80 35.99
CA VAL A 87 14.64 -9.49 36.38
C VAL A 87 13.50 -8.71 37.02
N ASN A 88 13.51 -8.62 38.36
CA ASN A 88 12.56 -7.78 39.09
C ASN A 88 13.07 -6.35 39.11
N LEU A 89 12.43 -5.45 38.37
CA LEU A 89 12.77 -4.03 38.38
C LEU A 89 12.22 -3.38 39.66
N ALA A 90 13.12 -3.00 40.56
CA ALA A 90 12.78 -2.19 41.73
C ALA A 90 12.63 -0.70 41.35
N GLY A 91 12.06 0.10 42.26
CA GLY A 91 12.08 1.56 42.13
C GLY A 91 13.51 2.10 42.04
N ILE A 92 13.67 3.27 41.42
CA ILE A 92 14.99 3.92 41.30
C ILE A 92 15.52 4.20 42.71
N ASN A 93 16.82 3.95 42.92
CA ASN A 93 17.48 4.23 44.19
C ASN A 93 17.35 5.72 44.57
N GLU A 94 17.36 6.03 45.87
CA GLU A 94 17.01 7.37 46.35
C GLU A 94 17.92 8.49 45.80
N GLY A 95 19.21 8.21 45.58
CA GLY A 95 20.18 9.17 45.07
C GLY A 95 19.91 9.55 43.61
N ASP A 96 19.80 8.56 42.74
CA ASP A 96 19.50 8.74 41.31
C ASP A 96 18.07 9.24 41.11
N PHE A 97 17.14 8.79 41.96
CA PHE A 97 15.75 9.21 41.92
C PHE A 97 15.58 10.68 42.28
N TRP A 98 16.36 11.21 43.24
CA TRP A 98 16.39 12.64 43.52
C TRP A 98 16.83 13.44 42.31
N ASN A 99 17.88 13.01 41.61
CA ASN A 99 18.39 13.70 40.42
C ASN A 99 17.34 13.71 39.31
N PHE A 100 16.73 12.55 39.03
CA PHE A 100 15.64 12.42 38.07
C PHE A 100 14.41 13.29 38.44
N PHE A 101 13.99 13.28 39.70
CA PHE A 101 12.87 14.10 40.17
C PHE A 101 13.19 15.61 40.09
N LYS A 102 14.43 16.00 40.41
CA LYS A 102 14.91 17.37 40.26
C LYS A 102 14.79 17.82 38.80
N GLU A 103 15.24 17.00 37.85
CA GLU A 103 15.09 17.28 36.43
C GLU A 103 13.62 17.45 36.03
N CYS A 104 12.74 16.54 36.48
CA CYS A 104 11.31 16.62 36.21
C CYS A 104 10.66 17.92 36.73
N ALA A 105 11.04 18.36 37.93
CA ALA A 105 10.46 19.53 38.60
C ALA A 105 11.05 20.87 38.15
N PHE A 106 12.32 20.91 37.74
CA PHE A 106 13.03 22.15 37.46
C PHE A 106 13.43 22.32 35.98
N GLY A 107 13.62 21.22 35.24
CA GLY A 107 13.90 21.17 33.81
C GLY A 107 15.34 21.50 33.39
N ASP A 108 16.19 21.96 34.33
CA ASP A 108 17.58 22.35 34.10
C ASP A 108 18.45 21.77 35.22
N GLU A 109 19.52 21.07 34.86
CA GLU A 109 20.46 20.45 35.79
C GLU A 109 21.20 21.49 36.65
N GLU A 110 21.44 22.69 36.12
CA GLU A 110 22.18 23.78 36.78
C GLU A 110 21.33 24.61 37.76
N TYR A 111 20.02 24.35 37.84
CA TYR A 111 19.13 25.13 38.70
C TYR A 111 19.49 24.97 40.19
N LYS A 112 19.85 26.10 40.83
CA LYS A 112 20.13 26.17 42.28
C LYS A 112 18.84 26.12 43.10
N VAL A 113 18.44 24.90 43.48
CA VAL A 113 17.27 24.68 44.34
C VAL A 113 17.51 25.25 45.74
N GLY A 114 16.65 26.16 46.19
CA GLY A 114 16.70 26.67 47.57
C GLY A 114 16.51 25.57 48.61
N GLN A 115 17.22 25.67 49.74
CA GLN A 115 17.30 24.60 50.76
C GLN A 115 15.94 24.09 51.23
N LYS A 116 14.95 24.99 51.46
CA LYS A 116 13.59 24.61 51.88
C LYS A 116 12.83 23.77 50.84
N LEU A 117 12.98 24.08 49.55
CA LEU A 117 12.35 23.29 48.48
C LEU A 117 13.03 21.93 48.33
N LYS A 118 14.36 21.88 48.54
CA LYS A 118 15.11 20.62 48.56
C LYS A 118 14.64 19.70 49.67
N GLU A 119 14.43 20.21 50.88
CA GLU A 119 13.90 19.44 52.02
C GLU A 119 12.48 18.90 51.76
N ILE A 120 11.59 19.74 51.22
CA ILE A 120 10.23 19.33 50.86
C ILE A 120 10.26 18.29 49.73
N GLY A 121 11.08 18.51 48.70
CA GLY A 121 11.23 17.58 47.57
C GLY A 121 11.74 16.21 48.02
N LYS A 122 12.75 16.17 48.91
CA LYS A 122 13.21 14.90 49.50
C LYS A 122 12.10 14.20 50.29
N SER A 123 11.28 14.96 51.02
CA SER A 123 10.13 14.40 51.73
C SER A 123 9.06 13.84 50.77
N MET A 124 8.92 14.41 49.57
CA MET A 124 8.04 13.89 48.53
C MET A 124 8.54 12.59 47.90
N LEU A 125 9.87 12.38 47.81
CA LEU A 125 10.41 11.12 47.26
C LEU A 125 9.89 9.89 48.02
N VAL A 126 9.70 10.02 49.34
CA VAL A 126 9.11 8.97 50.19
C VAL A 126 7.71 8.59 49.71
N GLN A 127 6.90 9.57 49.30
CA GLN A 127 5.54 9.34 48.78
C GLN A 127 5.55 8.76 47.35
N LEU A 128 6.59 9.07 46.57
CA LEU A 128 6.74 8.63 45.17
C LEU A 128 7.41 7.26 45.03
N LYS A 129 8.00 6.72 46.11
CA LYS A 129 8.53 5.34 46.24
C LYS A 129 9.43 4.89 45.07
N GLY A 130 10.26 5.78 44.53
CA GLY A 130 11.18 5.46 43.42
C GLY A 130 10.50 5.25 42.06
N ASN A 131 9.21 5.57 41.91
CA ASN A 131 8.46 5.38 40.66
C ASN A 131 8.74 6.52 39.65
N PRO A 132 9.32 6.23 38.47
CA PRO A 132 9.68 7.26 37.49
C PRO A 132 8.47 8.02 36.93
N LEU A 133 7.37 7.32 36.66
CA LEU A 133 6.16 7.95 36.11
C LEU A 133 5.46 8.84 37.15
N ALA A 134 5.45 8.44 38.43
CA ALA A 134 4.97 9.27 39.53
C ALA A 134 5.80 10.54 39.67
N ALA A 135 7.14 10.40 39.67
CA ALA A 135 8.06 11.53 39.73
C ALA A 135 7.91 12.46 38.53
N LYS A 136 7.74 11.93 37.33
CA LYS A 136 7.50 12.72 36.12
C LYS A 136 6.17 13.49 36.22
N SER A 137 5.10 12.84 36.66
CA SER A 137 3.76 13.43 36.76
C SER A 137 3.70 14.53 37.83
N VAL A 138 4.21 14.25 39.03
CA VAL A 138 4.21 15.22 40.14
C VAL A 138 5.28 16.30 39.93
N GLY A 139 6.44 15.94 39.39
CA GLY A 139 7.48 16.91 39.03
C GLY A 139 6.97 17.95 38.01
N LYS A 140 6.27 17.51 36.96
CA LYS A 140 5.65 18.42 35.98
C LYS A 140 4.62 19.37 36.61
N LEU A 141 3.78 18.86 37.54
CA LEU A 141 2.86 19.69 38.33
C LEU A 141 3.63 20.76 39.14
N LEU A 142 4.67 20.35 39.87
CA LEU A 142 5.47 21.25 40.71
C LEU A 142 6.28 22.26 39.89
N ARG A 143 6.63 21.94 38.64
CA ARG A 143 7.31 22.85 37.72
C ARG A 143 6.47 24.08 37.42
N LYS A 144 5.14 23.96 37.40
CA LYS A 144 4.21 25.07 37.11
C LYS A 144 4.12 26.06 38.28
N ASN A 145 4.42 25.66 39.52
CA ASN A 145 4.50 26.56 40.67
C ASN A 145 5.58 26.14 41.66
N ARG A 146 6.67 26.92 41.71
CA ARG A 146 7.88 26.64 42.49
C ARG A 146 7.88 27.25 43.89
N THR A 147 6.71 27.64 44.42
CA THR A 147 6.63 28.22 45.77
C THR A 147 6.66 27.16 46.87
N VAL A 148 7.28 27.48 48.00
CA VAL A 148 7.40 26.59 49.17
C VAL A 148 6.02 26.16 49.69
N ASP A 149 5.07 27.09 49.75
CA ASP A 149 3.73 26.81 50.26
C ASP A 149 2.93 25.90 49.33
N PHE A 150 3.09 26.04 48.01
CA PHE A 150 2.48 25.14 47.05
C PHE A 150 3.03 23.72 47.19
N TRP A 151 4.36 23.55 47.23
CA TRP A 151 4.98 22.24 47.45
C TRP A 151 4.54 21.60 48.77
N ARG A 152 4.50 22.38 49.87
CA ARG A 152 4.02 21.87 51.16
C ARG A 152 2.55 21.44 51.11
N ARG A 153 1.71 22.13 50.33
CA ARG A 153 0.30 21.77 50.13
C ARG A 153 0.19 20.42 49.41
N ILE A 154 0.94 20.23 48.31
CA ILE A 154 0.97 18.97 47.57
C ILE A 154 1.43 17.81 48.46
N LEU A 155 2.50 17.99 49.24
CA LEU A 155 3.02 16.96 50.15
C LEU A 155 2.00 16.52 51.22
N LYS A 156 1.09 17.42 51.62
CA LYS A 156 0.08 17.17 52.66
C LYS A 156 -1.27 16.71 52.11
N ASP A 157 -1.39 16.48 50.80
CA ASP A 157 -2.67 16.10 50.19
C ASP A 157 -3.18 14.75 50.76
N SER A 158 -4.48 14.61 50.93
CA SER A 158 -5.10 13.41 51.50
C SER A 158 -5.02 12.21 50.56
N GLU A 159 -4.85 12.42 49.26
CA GLU A 159 -4.75 11.33 48.27
C GLU A 159 -3.59 10.38 48.57
N TRP A 160 -2.46 10.89 49.08
CA TRP A 160 -1.32 10.06 49.48
C TRP A 160 -1.66 8.96 50.49
N LYS A 161 -2.72 9.16 51.29
CA LYS A 161 -3.19 8.18 52.28
C LYS A 161 -3.99 7.02 51.68
N GLN A 162 -4.38 7.11 50.41
CA GLN A 162 -5.13 6.07 49.70
C GLN A 162 -4.23 5.01 49.05
N GLN A 163 -2.91 5.11 49.19
CA GLN A 163 -1.96 4.11 48.68
C GLN A 163 -2.21 2.75 49.34
N SER A 164 -2.60 1.75 48.54
CA SER A 164 -2.92 0.41 49.05
C SER A 164 -1.69 -0.49 49.22
N ASP A 165 -0.61 -0.25 48.46
CA ASP A 165 0.64 -1.01 48.52
C ASP A 165 1.88 -0.15 48.15
N ASP A 166 3.07 -0.77 48.11
CA ASP A 166 4.33 -0.09 47.77
C ASP A 166 4.54 0.19 46.28
N TYR A 167 3.67 -0.36 45.41
CA TYR A 167 3.74 -0.21 43.96
C TYR A 167 2.59 0.65 43.39
N ASP A 168 1.62 1.04 44.23
CA ASP A 168 0.45 1.82 43.85
C ASP A 168 0.82 3.27 43.50
N ILE A 169 0.93 3.49 42.20
CA ILE A 169 1.21 4.79 41.59
C ILE A 169 -0.03 5.70 41.56
N MET A 170 -1.23 5.15 41.71
CA MET A 170 -2.46 5.84 41.35
C MET A 170 -2.72 7.09 42.20
N PRO A 171 -2.39 7.13 43.50
CA PRO A 171 -2.46 8.35 44.29
C PRO A 171 -1.57 9.48 43.78
N ALA A 172 -0.37 9.19 43.29
CA ALA A 172 0.51 10.21 42.72
C ALA A 172 -0.07 10.81 41.43
N LEU A 173 -0.64 9.95 40.57
CA LEU A 173 -1.29 10.39 39.34
C LEU A 173 -2.59 11.18 39.63
N MET A 174 -3.35 10.75 40.65
CA MET A 174 -4.56 11.45 41.10
C MET A 174 -4.25 12.85 41.63
N VAL A 175 -3.15 13.00 42.39
CA VAL A 175 -2.66 14.32 42.80
C VAL A 175 -2.36 15.19 41.57
N SER A 176 -1.63 14.67 40.59
CA SER A 176 -1.38 15.43 39.35
C SER A 176 -2.68 15.88 38.64
N TYR A 177 -3.71 15.02 38.61
CA TYR A 177 -5.01 15.37 38.03
C TYR A 177 -5.80 16.41 38.84
N LYS A 178 -5.89 16.26 40.16
CA LYS A 178 -6.65 17.15 41.05
C LYS A 178 -6.21 18.61 40.94
N TYR A 179 -4.94 18.84 40.64
CA TYR A 179 -4.35 20.18 40.50
C TYR A 179 -4.27 20.67 39.04
N LEU A 180 -4.76 19.91 38.06
CA LEU A 180 -4.96 20.44 36.71
C LEU A 180 -6.03 21.54 36.73
N PRO A 181 -5.95 22.55 35.84
CA PRO A 181 -7.07 23.43 35.55
C PRO A 181 -8.35 22.67 35.21
N VAL A 182 -9.50 23.15 35.67
CA VAL A 182 -10.80 22.45 35.54
C VAL A 182 -11.16 22.13 34.09
N HIS A 183 -10.82 23.00 33.14
CA HIS A 183 -11.06 22.76 31.71
C HIS A 183 -10.21 21.58 31.19
N LEU A 184 -8.94 21.46 31.60
CA LEU A 184 -8.07 20.33 31.25
C LEU A 184 -8.53 19.04 31.93
N GLN A 185 -9.01 19.09 33.17
CA GLN A 185 -9.58 17.92 33.86
C GLN A 185 -10.75 17.32 33.08
N ARG A 186 -11.62 18.17 32.53
CA ARG A 186 -12.77 17.73 31.71
C ARG A 186 -12.32 17.13 30.39
N CYS A 187 -11.41 17.78 29.66
CA CYS A 187 -10.85 17.26 28.41
C CYS A 187 -10.13 15.91 28.62
N PHE A 188 -9.37 15.78 29.70
CA PHE A 188 -8.69 14.53 30.06
C PHE A 188 -9.66 13.42 30.45
N SER A 189 -10.67 13.72 31.27
CA SER A 189 -11.71 12.75 31.66
C SER A 189 -12.45 12.21 30.43
N TYR A 190 -12.70 13.05 29.43
CA TYR A 190 -13.32 12.63 28.17
C TYR A 190 -12.47 11.59 27.42
N CYS A 191 -11.14 11.67 27.48
CA CYS A 191 -10.25 10.70 26.82
C CYS A 191 -10.44 9.25 27.32
N ALA A 192 -11.08 9.03 28.47
CA ALA A 192 -11.39 7.70 28.99
C ALA A 192 -12.32 6.88 28.06
N VAL A 193 -13.10 7.55 27.20
CA VAL A 193 -14.02 6.88 26.27
C VAL A 193 -13.28 6.08 25.19
N PHE A 194 -12.04 6.43 24.89
CA PHE A 194 -11.23 5.73 23.88
C PHE A 194 -10.61 4.45 24.46
N PRO A 195 -10.37 3.41 23.63
CA PRO A 195 -9.73 2.20 24.09
C PRO A 195 -8.28 2.44 24.55
N LYS A 196 -7.74 1.50 25.33
CA LYS A 196 -6.32 1.51 25.68
C LYS A 196 -5.46 1.49 24.42
N TYR A 197 -4.31 2.17 24.48
CA TYR A 197 -3.36 2.32 23.38
C TYR A 197 -3.92 3.02 22.13
N TYR A 198 -5.05 3.74 22.25
CA TYR A 198 -5.59 4.54 21.15
C TYR A 198 -4.59 5.61 20.70
N LYS A 199 -4.48 5.77 19.38
CA LYS A 199 -3.65 6.75 18.71
C LYS A 199 -4.46 8.01 18.43
N TYR A 200 -4.12 9.09 19.11
CA TYR A 200 -4.83 10.37 19.02
C TYR A 200 -4.24 11.24 17.90
N GLU A 201 -5.07 11.53 16.89
CA GLU A 201 -4.88 12.69 16.01
C GLU A 201 -5.39 13.92 16.77
N LYS A 202 -4.51 14.91 16.97
CA LYS A 202 -4.76 16.09 17.81
C LYS A 202 -6.02 16.83 17.37
N GLU A 203 -6.14 17.10 16.07
CA GLU A 203 -7.24 17.83 15.46
C GLU A 203 -8.59 17.13 15.68
N CYS A 204 -8.64 15.80 15.54
CA CYS A 204 -9.87 15.03 15.74
C CYS A 204 -10.33 15.07 17.21
N LEU A 205 -9.41 14.91 18.17
CA LEU A 205 -9.76 14.97 19.59
C LEU A 205 -10.26 16.37 20.00
N VAL A 206 -9.60 17.42 19.51
CA VAL A 206 -10.03 18.81 19.74
C VAL A 206 -11.43 19.05 19.18
N ASN A 207 -11.71 18.58 17.97
CA ASN A 207 -13.03 18.69 17.36
C ASN A 207 -14.12 17.99 18.19
N MET A 208 -13.83 16.83 18.79
CA MET A 208 -14.77 16.16 19.69
C MET A 208 -14.99 16.94 20.99
N TRP A 209 -13.95 17.57 21.56
CA TRP A 209 -14.09 18.44 22.73
C TRP A 209 -14.97 19.67 22.43
N ILE A 210 -14.84 20.27 21.24
CA ILE A 210 -15.71 21.36 20.78
C ILE A 210 -17.15 20.86 20.63
N ALA A 211 -17.37 19.72 19.96
CA ALA A 211 -18.69 19.15 19.75
C ALA A 211 -19.42 18.79 21.06
N GLN A 212 -18.69 18.34 22.09
CA GLN A 212 -19.25 18.11 23.43
C GLN A 212 -19.52 19.42 24.19
N GLY A 213 -18.91 20.54 23.80
CA GLY A 213 -18.98 21.82 24.49
C GLY A 213 -18.03 21.91 25.69
N LEU A 214 -16.93 21.17 25.67
CA LEU A 214 -15.87 21.26 26.68
C LEU A 214 -14.99 22.51 26.48
N ILE A 215 -14.96 23.03 25.25
CA ILE A 215 -14.26 24.25 24.88
C ILE A 215 -15.28 25.36 24.63
N CYS A 216 -15.14 26.49 25.34
CA CYS A 216 -16.00 27.66 25.21
C CYS A 216 -15.17 28.90 24.91
N SER A 217 -15.63 29.76 23.99
CA SER A 217 -14.96 31.01 23.58
C SER A 217 -15.28 32.22 24.49
N ILE A 218 -16.12 32.04 25.53
CA ILE A 218 -16.73 33.13 26.32
C ILE A 218 -15.68 34.01 27.03
N ASP A 219 -14.54 33.45 27.43
CA ASP A 219 -13.52 34.17 28.21
C ASP A 219 -12.43 34.84 27.34
N ASN A 220 -12.40 34.58 26.02
CA ASN A 220 -11.35 35.04 25.12
C ASN A 220 -11.93 35.43 23.74
N MET A 221 -12.49 36.63 23.65
CA MET A 221 -13.20 37.17 22.46
C MET A 221 -12.33 37.28 21.18
N HIS A 222 -11.03 36.97 21.26
CA HIS A 222 -10.07 37.08 20.16
C HIS A 222 -9.48 35.74 19.68
N LYS A 223 -9.78 34.61 20.34
CA LYS A 223 -9.28 33.28 19.96
C LYS A 223 -10.41 32.36 19.53
N ARG A 224 -10.19 31.54 18.50
CA ARG A 224 -11.18 30.55 18.05
C ARG A 224 -11.16 29.33 18.98
N MET A 225 -12.23 28.55 18.94
CA MET A 225 -12.35 27.33 19.77
C MET A 225 -11.30 26.29 19.40
N GLU A 226 -10.95 26.18 18.12
CA GLU A 226 -9.91 25.28 17.63
C GLU A 226 -8.53 25.68 18.16
N ASP A 227 -8.23 26.99 18.22
CA ASP A 227 -6.97 27.49 18.75
C ASP A 227 -6.87 27.23 20.28
N ILE A 228 -7.95 27.50 21.03
CA ILE A 228 -8.06 27.18 22.46
C ILE A 228 -7.93 25.67 22.70
N GLY A 229 -8.56 24.86 21.86
CA GLY A 229 -8.49 23.40 21.97
C GLY A 229 -7.10 22.85 21.71
N ILE A 230 -6.38 23.39 20.73
CA ILE A 230 -4.98 23.05 20.48
C ILE A 230 -4.12 23.44 21.68
N GLU A 231 -4.33 24.62 22.28
CA GLU A 231 -3.65 25.03 23.52
C GLU A 231 -3.90 24.03 24.66
N PHE A 232 -5.15 23.63 24.88
CA PHE A 232 -5.50 22.65 25.91
C PHE A 232 -4.87 21.27 25.66
N PHE A 233 -4.83 20.84 24.39
CA PHE A 233 -4.16 19.59 24.02
C PHE A 233 -2.66 19.67 24.29
N SER A 234 -2.00 20.75 23.86
CA SER A 234 -0.58 21.01 24.11
C SER A 234 -0.28 21.06 25.60
N ASP A 235 -1.14 21.68 26.40
CA ASP A 235 -1.03 21.64 27.85
C ASP A 235 -1.08 20.19 28.36
N LEU A 236 -2.05 19.36 27.98
CA LEU A 236 -2.09 17.96 28.44
C LEU A 236 -0.82 17.17 28.09
N VAL A 237 -0.17 17.46 26.95
CA VAL A 237 1.14 16.91 26.58
C VAL A 237 2.24 17.45 27.51
N GLU A 238 2.31 18.76 27.73
CA GLU A 238 3.26 19.39 28.65
C GLU A 238 3.15 18.83 30.07
N TRP A 239 1.93 18.68 30.56
CA TRP A 239 1.59 18.09 31.86
C TRP A 239 1.86 16.58 31.93
N GLY A 240 2.12 15.92 30.79
CA GLY A 240 2.56 14.53 30.71
C GLY A 240 1.44 13.49 30.70
N PHE A 241 0.19 13.93 30.52
CA PHE A 241 -0.96 13.05 30.38
C PHE A 241 -1.07 12.46 28.97
N LEU A 242 -0.53 13.15 27.97
CA LEU A 242 -0.37 12.67 26.60
C LEU A 242 1.12 12.69 26.21
N GLN A 243 1.51 11.78 25.32
CA GLN A 243 2.89 11.61 24.86
C GLN A 243 2.92 11.61 23.33
N LYS A 244 3.90 12.29 22.74
CA LYS A 244 4.16 12.23 21.29
C LYS A 244 4.84 10.90 20.99
N GLU A 245 4.25 10.10 20.10
CA GLU A 245 4.80 8.78 19.73
C GLU A 245 5.76 8.93 18.54
N PHE A 246 5.29 9.50 17.43
CA PHE A 246 6.09 9.80 16.24
C PHE A 246 5.40 10.88 15.38
N GLU A 247 6.13 11.39 14.40
CA GLU A 247 5.69 12.43 13.46
C GLU A 247 5.80 11.89 12.04
N LEU A 248 4.66 11.79 11.36
CA LEU A 248 4.57 11.53 9.92
C LEU A 248 4.56 12.87 9.19
N VAL A 249 4.86 12.89 7.89
CA VAL A 249 4.77 14.10 7.06
C VAL A 249 3.37 14.71 7.21
N ASN A 250 3.28 15.85 7.90
CA ASN A 250 2.08 16.63 8.22
C ASN A 250 1.09 16.03 9.25
N VAL A 251 1.41 14.95 9.98
CA VAL A 251 0.54 14.40 11.05
C VAL A 251 1.36 13.99 12.28
N THR A 252 0.95 14.45 13.47
CA THR A 252 1.57 14.07 14.75
C THR A 252 0.65 13.14 15.53
N ILE A 253 1.13 11.93 15.81
CA ILE A 253 0.35 10.93 16.56
C ILE A 253 0.77 10.96 18.02
N HIS A 254 -0.24 11.01 18.90
CA HIS A 254 -0.05 11.00 20.34
C HIS A 254 -0.68 9.77 20.96
N THR A 255 -0.13 9.32 22.08
CA THR A 255 -0.65 8.20 22.87
C THR A 255 -0.78 8.59 24.33
N MET A 256 -1.57 7.81 25.05
CA MET A 256 -1.73 7.91 26.50
C MET A 256 -1.13 6.65 27.13
N HIS A 257 -0.25 6.84 28.12
CA HIS A 257 0.29 5.71 28.88
C HIS A 257 -0.84 4.93 29.56
N ASP A 258 -0.77 3.60 29.61
CA ASP A 258 -1.84 2.73 30.10
C ASP A 258 -2.29 3.04 31.55
N LEU A 259 -1.36 3.38 32.46
CA LEU A 259 -1.66 3.83 33.83
C LEU A 259 -2.38 5.19 33.86
N ILE A 260 -2.03 6.10 32.95
CA ILE A 260 -2.72 7.39 32.80
C ILE A 260 -4.12 7.17 32.21
N HIS A 261 -4.27 6.23 31.27
CA HIS A 261 -5.59 5.81 30.80
C HIS A 261 -6.42 5.18 31.92
N GLY A 262 -5.81 4.36 32.78
CA GLY A 262 -6.44 3.84 34.00
C GLY A 262 -6.89 4.94 34.96
N LEU A 263 -6.11 6.01 35.10
CA LEU A 263 -6.55 7.21 35.83
C LEU A 263 -7.75 7.87 35.15
N ALA A 264 -7.73 8.04 33.83
CA ALA A 264 -8.84 8.60 33.07
C ALA A 264 -10.13 7.79 33.29
N GLN A 265 -10.06 6.46 33.24
CA GLN A 265 -11.18 5.57 33.55
C GLN A 265 -11.66 5.72 34.99
N LYS A 266 -10.74 5.84 35.96
CA LYS A 266 -11.10 6.01 37.38
C LYS A 266 -11.88 7.31 37.60
N VAL A 267 -11.41 8.44 37.05
CA VAL A 267 -12.05 9.75 37.21
C VAL A 267 -13.34 9.88 36.40
N SER A 268 -13.45 9.16 35.27
CA SER A 268 -14.61 9.18 34.38
C SER A 268 -15.61 8.04 34.65
N SER A 269 -15.40 7.24 35.70
CA SER A 269 -16.15 6.01 36.00
C SER A 269 -17.68 6.18 36.17
N HIS A 270 -18.15 7.39 36.40
CA HIS A 270 -19.57 7.70 36.55
C HIS A 270 -20.20 8.26 35.27
N GLU A 271 -19.37 8.74 34.33
CA GLU A 271 -19.79 9.43 33.10
C GLU A 271 -19.47 8.63 31.83
N SER A 272 -18.56 7.66 31.90
CA SER A 272 -18.16 6.82 30.77
C SER A 272 -18.37 5.33 31.03
N PHE A 273 -18.69 4.58 29.97
CA PHE A 273 -18.87 3.14 30.01
C PHE A 273 -18.37 2.49 28.72
N THR A 274 -17.72 1.34 28.82
CA THR A 274 -17.15 0.61 27.69
C THR A 274 -17.75 -0.78 27.60
N ILE A 275 -18.24 -1.13 26.41
CA ILE A 275 -18.75 -2.43 26.01
C ILE A 275 -17.69 -3.06 25.11
N GLY A 276 -16.96 -4.07 25.58
CA GLY A 276 -15.85 -4.64 24.81
C GLY A 276 -15.40 -6.04 25.25
N ASP A 277 -15.99 -6.55 26.33
CA ASP A 277 -15.72 -7.88 26.88
C ASP A 277 -17.01 -8.70 26.78
N THR A 278 -16.93 -10.02 26.75
CA THR A 278 -18.12 -10.89 26.82
C THR A 278 -18.69 -11.01 28.25
N GLU A 279 -18.03 -10.40 29.24
CA GLU A 279 -18.44 -10.39 30.63
C GLU A 279 -19.39 -9.23 30.95
N SER A 280 -20.55 -9.57 31.53
CA SER A 280 -21.58 -8.59 31.87
C SER A 280 -21.15 -7.71 33.06
N ARG A 281 -21.03 -6.40 32.83
CA ARG A 281 -20.84 -5.37 33.87
C ARG A 281 -22.09 -4.51 33.99
N LYS A 282 -22.49 -4.16 35.21
CA LYS A 282 -23.64 -3.28 35.45
C LYS A 282 -23.24 -1.83 35.16
N ALA A 283 -24.01 -1.15 34.33
CA ALA A 283 -23.76 0.25 34.00
C ALA A 283 -24.04 1.19 35.20
N PRO A 284 -23.22 2.24 35.41
CA PRO A 284 -23.52 3.34 36.32
C PRO A 284 -24.78 4.13 35.90
N GLN A 285 -25.40 4.86 36.84
CA GLN A 285 -26.67 5.57 36.59
C GLN A 285 -26.54 6.86 35.75
N LEU A 286 -25.35 7.44 35.58
CA LEU A 286 -25.15 8.77 34.97
C LEU A 286 -24.24 8.75 33.73
N VAL A 287 -24.17 7.61 33.04
CA VAL A 287 -23.31 7.44 31.86
C VAL A 287 -23.73 8.41 30.75
N ARG A 288 -22.77 9.12 30.17
CA ARG A 288 -22.97 10.03 29.03
C ARG A 288 -22.16 9.62 27.82
N HIS A 289 -21.03 8.95 28.03
CA HIS A 289 -20.09 8.59 26.98
C HIS A 289 -19.94 7.07 26.90
N VAL A 290 -20.33 6.49 25.78
CA VAL A 290 -20.27 5.04 25.57
C VAL A 290 -19.27 4.72 24.47
N SER A 291 -18.41 3.73 24.71
CA SER A 291 -17.60 3.10 23.68
C SER A 291 -17.94 1.63 23.53
N ILE A 292 -17.99 1.17 22.28
CA ILE A 292 -18.22 -0.20 21.90
C ILE A 292 -16.99 -0.68 21.12
N ILE A 293 -16.32 -1.71 21.62
CA ILE A 293 -15.07 -2.23 21.06
C ILE A 293 -15.36 -3.62 20.46
N ALA A 294 -15.86 -3.64 19.23
CA ALA A 294 -16.19 -4.87 18.51
C ALA A 294 -14.92 -5.60 18.01
N GLY A 295 -13.87 -4.85 17.66
CA GLY A 295 -12.64 -5.43 17.09
C GLY A 295 -11.80 -6.32 18.00
N LEU A 296 -12.12 -6.43 19.29
CA LEU A 296 -11.51 -7.41 20.20
C LEU A 296 -12.19 -8.78 20.14
N VAL A 297 -13.39 -8.85 19.57
CA VAL A 297 -14.32 -9.98 19.70
C VAL A 297 -14.75 -10.54 18.35
N TYR A 298 -14.63 -9.73 17.29
CA TYR A 298 -14.93 -10.12 15.91
C TYR A 298 -13.66 -10.44 15.12
N GLU A 299 -13.66 -11.59 14.46
CA GLU A 299 -12.62 -12.02 13.52
C GLU A 299 -13.04 -11.68 12.09
N THR A 300 -12.12 -11.08 11.33
CA THR A 300 -12.26 -10.77 9.90
C THR A 300 -11.47 -11.77 9.06
N GLU A 301 -12.12 -12.37 8.07
CA GLU A 301 -11.44 -13.13 7.02
C GLU A 301 -10.75 -12.20 6.00
N THR A 302 -9.83 -12.76 5.21
CA THR A 302 -9.07 -12.04 4.18
C THR A 302 -9.93 -11.51 3.02
N ASP A 303 -11.15 -12.02 2.85
CA ASP A 303 -12.12 -11.52 1.87
C ASP A 303 -13.00 -10.38 2.44
N GLY A 304 -12.74 -9.98 3.69
CA GLY A 304 -13.48 -8.94 4.41
C GLY A 304 -14.75 -9.43 5.11
N THR A 305 -15.04 -10.73 5.10
CA THR A 305 -16.21 -11.28 5.82
C THR A 305 -15.96 -11.33 7.33
N VAL A 306 -16.98 -11.00 8.11
CA VAL A 306 -16.95 -10.98 9.59
C VAL A 306 -17.86 -12.08 10.12
N HIS A 307 -17.35 -12.99 10.95
CA HIS A 307 -18.16 -14.06 11.52
C HIS A 307 -19.14 -13.53 12.58
N PRO A 308 -20.40 -14.01 12.61
CA PRO A 308 -21.36 -13.60 13.64
C PRO A 308 -20.91 -13.97 15.05
N ASN A 309 -21.07 -13.05 16.00
CA ASN A 309 -20.77 -13.29 17.42
C ASN A 309 -22.02 -13.07 18.30
N GLU A 310 -22.77 -14.15 18.48
CA GLU A 310 -24.02 -14.15 19.23
C GLU A 310 -23.86 -13.79 20.71
N THR A 311 -22.73 -14.17 21.33
CA THR A 311 -22.41 -13.86 22.72
C THR A 311 -22.22 -12.37 22.93
N PHE A 312 -21.41 -11.73 22.09
CA PHE A 312 -21.18 -10.29 22.16
C PHE A 312 -22.45 -9.52 21.81
N ARG A 313 -23.18 -9.91 20.78
CA ARG A 313 -24.45 -9.29 20.39
C ARG A 313 -25.46 -9.29 21.55
N ARG A 314 -25.57 -10.39 22.30
CA ARG A 314 -26.46 -10.49 23.47
C ARG A 314 -26.01 -9.61 24.62
N GLU A 315 -24.70 -9.55 24.89
CA GLU A 315 -24.14 -8.67 25.91
C GLU A 315 -24.38 -7.20 25.56
N PHE A 316 -24.12 -6.81 24.32
CA PHE A 316 -24.43 -5.47 23.80
C PHE A 316 -25.90 -5.11 24.02
N LEU A 317 -26.83 -5.96 23.57
CA LEU A 317 -28.27 -5.70 23.74
C LEU A 317 -28.63 -5.51 25.21
N LYS A 318 -28.11 -6.36 26.10
CA LYS A 318 -28.38 -6.25 27.53
C LYS A 318 -27.84 -4.93 28.11
N SER A 319 -26.56 -4.67 27.91
CA SER A 319 -25.86 -3.50 28.48
C SER A 319 -26.38 -2.19 27.89
N PHE A 320 -26.68 -2.14 26.60
CA PHE A 320 -27.16 -0.95 25.91
C PHE A 320 -28.62 -0.63 26.24
N CYS A 321 -29.50 -1.64 26.34
CA CYS A 321 -30.88 -1.43 26.79
C CYS A 321 -30.95 -0.88 28.22
N GLU A 322 -30.08 -1.36 29.13
CA GLU A 322 -29.96 -0.80 30.48
C GLU A 322 -29.56 0.68 30.44
N LEU A 323 -28.56 1.03 29.60
CA LEU A 323 -28.09 2.40 29.44
C LEU A 323 -29.17 3.35 28.89
N GLN A 324 -29.93 2.93 27.89
CA GLN A 324 -31.01 3.75 27.33
C GLN A 324 -32.07 4.14 28.37
N GLN A 325 -32.36 3.25 29.33
CA GLN A 325 -33.38 3.49 30.35
C GLN A 325 -32.91 4.44 31.44
N THR A 326 -31.61 4.48 31.74
CA THR A 326 -31.06 5.23 32.87
C THR A 326 -30.34 6.50 32.47
N SER A 327 -29.98 6.66 31.20
CA SER A 327 -28.94 7.61 30.79
C SER A 327 -29.31 8.42 29.55
N ASN A 328 -28.82 9.66 29.51
CA ASN A 328 -28.96 10.55 28.36
C ASN A 328 -27.62 10.65 27.62
N LEU A 329 -27.43 9.76 26.63
CA LEU A 329 -26.13 9.58 25.97
C LEU A 329 -25.74 10.78 25.10
N SER A 330 -24.51 11.28 25.26
CA SER A 330 -23.96 12.39 24.46
C SER A 330 -22.84 11.98 23.51
N THR A 331 -22.15 10.87 23.78
CA THR A 331 -21.12 10.30 22.91
C THR A 331 -21.38 8.82 22.71
N LEU A 332 -21.25 8.37 21.46
CA LEU A 332 -21.19 6.95 21.12
C LEU A 332 -20.05 6.71 20.13
N LEU A 333 -19.12 5.83 20.49
CA LEU A 333 -18.00 5.44 19.64
C LEU A 333 -18.04 3.93 19.40
N LEU A 334 -18.07 3.49 18.14
CA LEU A 334 -18.00 2.09 17.74
C LEU A 334 -16.67 1.82 17.03
N PHE A 335 -15.87 0.89 17.58
CA PHE A 335 -14.55 0.53 17.07
C PHE A 335 -14.51 -0.91 16.56
N GLY A 336 -13.86 -1.10 15.41
CA GLY A 336 -13.56 -2.41 14.84
C GLY A 336 -14.68 -3.05 14.01
N PRO A 337 -14.37 -4.18 13.35
CA PRO A 337 -15.32 -4.90 12.49
C PRO A 337 -16.46 -5.51 13.30
N HIS A 338 -17.59 -5.70 12.65
CA HIS A 338 -18.77 -6.35 13.21
C HIS A 338 -19.60 -6.98 12.10
N ASP A 339 -20.39 -7.99 12.47
CA ASP A 339 -21.26 -8.71 11.55
C ASP A 339 -22.58 -7.96 11.25
N SER A 340 -23.30 -8.43 10.22
CA SER A 340 -24.56 -7.80 9.77
C SER A 340 -25.72 -7.91 10.79
N ASP A 341 -25.73 -8.95 11.63
CA ASP A 341 -26.74 -9.12 12.68
C ASP A 341 -26.47 -8.20 13.87
N PHE A 342 -25.19 -7.97 14.21
CA PHE A 342 -24.82 -6.89 15.13
C PHE A 342 -25.23 -5.53 14.58
N ALA A 343 -24.91 -5.22 13.32
CA ALA A 343 -25.29 -3.95 12.69
C ALA A 343 -26.80 -3.70 12.77
N ARG A 344 -27.62 -4.73 12.49
CA ARG A 344 -29.08 -4.64 12.60
C ARG A 344 -29.56 -4.41 14.03
N SER A 345 -28.97 -5.12 15.00
CA SER A 345 -29.29 -4.97 16.43
C SER A 345 -28.89 -3.58 16.92
N PHE A 346 -27.71 -3.11 16.55
CA PHE A 346 -27.23 -1.76 16.83
C PHE A 346 -28.18 -0.71 16.25
N CYS A 347 -28.59 -0.85 14.99
CA CYS A 347 -29.52 0.08 14.34
C CYS A 347 -30.86 0.17 15.09
N GLN A 348 -31.42 -0.96 15.50
CA GLN A 348 -32.68 -1.00 16.26
C GLN A 348 -32.57 -0.23 17.57
N GLU A 349 -31.52 -0.50 18.34
CA GLU A 349 -31.34 0.13 19.65
C GLU A 349 -30.89 1.60 19.54
N PHE A 350 -30.03 1.92 18.58
CA PHE A 350 -29.45 3.25 18.44
C PHE A 350 -30.50 4.30 18.02
N ASN A 351 -31.50 3.92 17.22
CA ASN A 351 -32.56 4.82 16.75
C ASN A 351 -33.41 5.43 17.88
N GLU A 352 -33.42 4.81 19.06
CA GLU A 352 -34.12 5.35 20.24
C GLU A 352 -33.34 6.49 20.93
N VAL A 353 -32.04 6.63 20.66
CA VAL A 353 -31.14 7.57 21.35
C VAL A 353 -31.00 8.92 20.61
N LYS A 354 -31.76 9.94 21.01
CA LYS A 354 -31.83 11.23 20.25
C LYS A 354 -30.90 12.35 20.73
N SER A 355 -30.18 12.15 21.83
CA SER A 355 -29.38 13.17 22.53
C SER A 355 -27.91 13.24 22.11
N VAL A 356 -27.47 12.32 21.24
CA VAL A 356 -26.06 12.16 20.87
C VAL A 356 -25.53 13.40 20.15
N ARG A 357 -24.34 13.86 20.57
CA ARG A 357 -23.60 14.97 19.96
C ARG A 357 -22.38 14.52 19.18
N VAL A 358 -21.73 13.44 19.61
CA VAL A 358 -20.57 12.84 18.94
C VAL A 358 -20.89 11.39 18.61
N LEU A 359 -20.90 11.07 17.32
CA LEU A 359 -21.03 9.71 16.81
C LEU A 359 -19.80 9.37 15.98
N LYS A 360 -19.10 8.31 16.37
CA LYS A 360 -17.99 7.74 15.59
C LYS A 360 -18.33 6.30 15.24
N LEU A 361 -18.41 6.00 13.95
CA LEU A 361 -18.53 4.65 13.43
C LEU A 361 -17.28 4.35 12.63
N ASP A 362 -16.34 3.64 13.26
CA ASP A 362 -15.02 3.41 12.66
C ASP A 362 -15.10 2.59 11.37
N MET A 363 -16.08 1.68 11.30
CA MET A 363 -16.35 0.82 10.15
C MET A 363 -17.87 0.72 9.91
N VAL A 364 -18.38 1.21 8.79
CA VAL A 364 -19.76 1.07 8.35
C VAL A 364 -19.87 0.11 7.17
N PRO A 365 -20.97 -0.65 7.06
CA PRO A 365 -21.28 -1.41 5.85
C PRO A 365 -21.53 -0.47 4.67
N PHE A 366 -21.66 -1.03 3.45
CA PHE A 366 -21.86 -0.26 2.22
C PHE A 366 -23.04 0.73 2.29
N ASP A 367 -24.07 0.38 3.06
CA ASP A 367 -25.26 1.21 3.26
C ASP A 367 -25.38 1.66 4.72
N LEU A 368 -25.28 2.97 4.94
CA LEU A 368 -25.38 3.59 6.27
C LEU A 368 -26.75 3.34 6.92
N ASP A 369 -27.82 3.19 6.13
CA ASP A 369 -29.17 2.98 6.65
C ASP A 369 -29.30 1.61 7.36
N LEU A 370 -28.41 0.66 7.07
CA LEU A 370 -28.32 -0.61 7.80
C LEU A 370 -27.83 -0.45 9.24
N MET A 371 -27.05 0.60 9.51
CA MET A 371 -26.52 0.93 10.85
C MET A 371 -27.32 2.02 11.55
N ILE A 372 -27.87 2.98 10.80
CA ILE A 372 -28.62 4.10 11.32
C ILE A 372 -29.89 4.27 10.48
N GLY A 373 -30.99 3.67 10.91
CA GLY A 373 -32.23 3.64 10.15
C GLY A 373 -32.84 5.02 9.84
N ASN A 374 -32.57 6.04 10.67
CA ASN A 374 -32.91 7.43 10.34
C ASN A 374 -31.94 8.44 10.96
N ILE A 375 -30.83 8.69 10.27
CA ILE A 375 -29.80 9.64 10.72
C ILE A 375 -30.34 11.07 10.91
N SER A 376 -31.39 11.46 10.19
CA SER A 376 -31.96 12.82 10.33
C SER A 376 -32.68 13.06 11.67
N SER A 377 -32.95 12.01 12.44
CA SER A 377 -33.58 12.13 13.76
C SER A 377 -32.61 12.61 14.85
N PHE A 378 -31.30 12.52 14.62
CA PHE A 378 -30.24 12.88 15.59
C PHE A 378 -29.91 14.38 15.53
N ILE A 379 -30.92 15.23 15.77
CA ILE A 379 -30.82 16.69 15.60
C ILE A 379 -29.74 17.38 16.46
N ASN A 380 -29.28 16.72 17.53
CA ASN A 380 -28.25 17.23 18.43
C ASN A 380 -26.82 16.91 17.96
N LEU A 381 -26.68 16.13 16.88
CA LEU A 381 -25.38 15.68 16.40
C LEU A 381 -24.53 16.86 15.91
N ARG A 382 -23.29 16.92 16.40
CA ARG A 382 -22.30 17.95 16.09
C ARG A 382 -21.02 17.38 15.46
N TYR A 383 -20.68 16.15 15.78
CA TYR A 383 -19.55 15.44 15.18
C TYR A 383 -20.03 14.08 14.68
N LEU A 384 -19.79 13.81 13.39
CA LEU A 384 -20.06 12.53 12.75
C LEU A 384 -18.80 12.05 12.05
N GLU A 385 -18.29 10.89 12.43
CA GLU A 385 -17.21 10.19 11.72
C GLU A 385 -17.70 8.85 11.20
N LEU A 386 -17.46 8.59 9.92
CA LEU A 386 -17.84 7.38 9.19
C LEU A 386 -16.61 6.80 8.49
N GLY A 387 -16.12 5.64 8.91
CA GLY A 387 -15.11 4.88 8.15
C GLY A 387 -15.74 3.70 7.40
N CYS A 388 -15.21 3.31 6.25
CA CYS A 388 -15.77 2.23 5.42
C CYS A 388 -14.82 1.00 5.35
N LEU A 389 -15.36 -0.22 5.26
CA LEU A 389 -14.58 -1.46 5.03
C LEU A 389 -14.31 -1.74 3.55
N TYR A 390 -15.14 -1.20 2.66
CA TYR A 390 -15.22 -1.61 1.26
C TYR A 390 -14.42 -0.67 0.33
N LYS A 391 -13.53 -1.25 -0.50
CA LYS A 391 -12.73 -0.52 -1.51
C LYS A 391 -13.33 -0.57 -2.93
N GLY A 392 -14.60 -0.93 -3.09
CA GLY A 392 -15.22 -1.02 -4.43
C GLY A 392 -15.79 0.30 -4.97
N PRO A 393 -16.24 0.30 -6.24
CA PRO A 393 -16.56 1.53 -6.96
C PRO A 393 -17.95 2.07 -6.57
N ARG A 394 -17.98 3.29 -6.01
CA ARG A 394 -19.14 4.14 -5.65
C ARG A 394 -19.80 3.86 -4.29
N LEU A 395 -19.34 4.60 -3.28
CA LEU A 395 -20.07 4.83 -2.02
C LEU A 395 -20.92 6.11 -2.13
N GLU A 396 -22.10 6.12 -1.53
CA GLU A 396 -23.01 7.29 -1.51
C GLU A 396 -23.33 7.69 -0.07
N LEU A 397 -23.21 8.98 0.22
CA LEU A 397 -23.63 9.53 1.52
C LEU A 397 -25.13 9.84 1.50
N PRO A 398 -25.91 9.41 2.52
CA PRO A 398 -27.35 9.66 2.53
C PRO A 398 -27.71 11.14 2.57
N GLU A 399 -28.70 11.54 1.76
CA GLU A 399 -29.22 12.91 1.70
C GLU A 399 -29.77 13.38 3.07
N ALA A 400 -30.19 12.44 3.92
CA ALA A 400 -30.68 12.69 5.26
C ALA A 400 -29.65 13.39 6.18
N ILE A 401 -28.34 13.25 5.92
CA ILE A 401 -27.27 13.93 6.68
C ILE A 401 -27.43 15.45 6.60
N CYS A 402 -27.92 15.97 5.47
CA CYS A 402 -28.10 17.41 5.24
C CYS A 402 -29.20 18.05 6.12
N ARG A 403 -29.95 17.24 6.88
CA ARG A 403 -30.94 17.70 7.87
C ARG A 403 -30.33 17.89 9.27
N LEU A 404 -29.06 17.54 9.46
CA LEU A 404 -28.32 17.74 10.70
C LEU A 404 -27.81 19.18 10.81
N TYR A 405 -28.71 20.16 11.00
CA TYR A 405 -28.39 21.59 11.02
C TYR A 405 -27.45 22.04 12.17
N HIS A 406 -27.13 21.15 13.10
CA HIS A 406 -26.18 21.39 14.18
C HIS A 406 -24.83 20.69 13.97
N LEU A 407 -24.64 20.00 12.85
CA LEU A 407 -23.40 19.33 12.53
C LEU A 407 -22.29 20.37 12.33
N GLU A 408 -21.22 20.22 13.10
CA GLU A 408 -20.01 21.06 13.08
C GLU A 408 -18.85 20.34 12.38
N VAL A 409 -18.79 19.01 12.47
CA VAL A 409 -17.75 18.18 11.84
C VAL A 409 -18.36 16.95 11.18
N LEU A 410 -17.97 16.73 9.91
CA LEU A 410 -18.24 15.50 9.16
C LEU A 410 -16.90 14.94 8.69
N ASP A 411 -16.51 13.77 9.22
CA ASP A 411 -15.27 13.08 8.89
C ASP A 411 -15.56 11.78 8.12
N ILE A 412 -15.06 11.72 6.89
CA ILE A 412 -15.15 10.56 6.00
C ILE A 412 -13.76 10.19 5.46
N LYS A 413 -12.67 10.60 6.13
CA LYS A 413 -11.29 10.40 5.65
C LYS A 413 -10.93 8.93 5.49
N LYS A 414 -11.51 8.06 6.32
CA LYS A 414 -11.19 6.63 6.37
C LYS A 414 -11.93 5.83 5.29
N ASN A 415 -11.19 5.42 4.27
CA ASN A 415 -11.64 4.48 3.22
C ASN A 415 -12.80 4.95 2.31
N TRP A 416 -13.10 6.26 2.30
CA TRP A 416 -13.95 6.84 1.26
C TRP A 416 -13.09 7.31 0.09
N GLY A 417 -13.42 6.83 -1.12
CA GLY A 417 -12.67 7.09 -2.34
C GLY A 417 -13.12 8.37 -3.07
N THR A 418 -12.37 8.76 -4.10
CA THR A 418 -12.70 9.90 -4.98
C THR A 418 -13.99 9.67 -5.78
N SER A 419 -14.46 8.42 -5.91
CA SER A 419 -15.73 8.06 -6.55
C SER A 419 -16.96 8.28 -5.66
N THR A 420 -16.78 8.68 -4.40
CA THR A 420 -17.88 8.94 -3.46
C THR A 420 -18.82 10.02 -4.01
N VAL A 421 -20.13 9.74 -3.90
CA VAL A 421 -21.21 10.67 -4.24
C VAL A 421 -21.60 11.44 -2.97
N LEU A 422 -21.47 12.77 -3.04
CA LEU A 422 -21.90 13.65 -1.95
C LEU A 422 -23.38 13.99 -2.07
N PRO A 423 -24.07 14.25 -0.95
CA PRO A 423 -25.45 14.74 -0.96
C PRO A 423 -25.59 16.07 -1.69
N ARG A 424 -26.73 16.29 -2.36
CA ARG A 424 -26.97 17.51 -3.13
C ARG A 424 -27.19 18.73 -2.24
N ASP A 425 -27.82 18.54 -1.08
CA ASP A 425 -28.18 19.61 -0.15
C ASP A 425 -27.12 19.85 0.94
N MET A 426 -25.85 19.45 0.72
CA MET A 426 -24.78 19.65 1.72
C MET A 426 -24.62 21.13 2.14
N ASN A 427 -24.95 22.06 1.25
CA ASN A 427 -24.97 23.49 1.54
C ASN A 427 -25.90 23.91 2.69
N LYS A 428 -26.88 23.08 3.06
CA LYS A 428 -27.79 23.33 4.20
C LYS A 428 -27.09 23.17 5.56
N LEU A 429 -25.90 22.57 5.60
CA LEU A 429 -25.11 22.39 6.82
C LEU A 429 -24.36 23.68 7.19
N VAL A 430 -25.09 24.76 7.47
CA VAL A 430 -24.55 26.11 7.69
C VAL A 430 -23.62 26.24 8.91
N LYS A 431 -23.74 25.32 9.88
CA LYS A 431 -22.87 25.24 11.07
C LYS A 431 -21.64 24.37 10.87
N LEU A 432 -21.52 23.68 9.73
CA LEU A 432 -20.38 22.81 9.46
C LEU A 432 -19.10 23.66 9.36
N ARG A 433 -18.10 23.26 10.15
CA ARG A 433 -16.78 23.90 10.23
C ARG A 433 -15.74 23.07 9.50
N HIS A 434 -15.77 21.76 9.70
CA HIS A 434 -14.77 20.84 9.14
C HIS A 434 -15.49 19.73 8.37
N PHE A 435 -15.24 19.68 7.07
CA PHE A 435 -15.49 18.50 6.27
C PHE A 435 -14.15 17.83 6.05
N ILE A 436 -13.88 16.75 6.79
CA ILE A 436 -12.61 16.05 6.76
C ILE A 436 -12.72 14.94 5.71
N ALA A 437 -12.32 15.27 4.49
CA ALA A 437 -12.39 14.38 3.34
C ALA A 437 -11.15 14.50 2.45
N ARG A 438 -11.07 13.66 1.42
CA ARG A 438 -10.09 13.84 0.35
C ARG A 438 -10.39 15.12 -0.44
N ASP A 439 -9.36 15.79 -0.92
CA ASP A 439 -9.44 17.07 -1.62
C ASP A 439 -10.45 17.04 -2.79
N GLU A 440 -10.51 15.93 -3.54
CA GLU A 440 -11.39 15.80 -4.70
C GLU A 440 -12.88 15.81 -4.33
N LEU A 441 -13.23 15.46 -3.09
CA LEU A 441 -14.61 15.53 -2.62
C LEU A 441 -15.01 16.96 -2.28
N HIS A 442 -14.09 17.80 -1.83
CA HIS A 442 -14.35 19.22 -1.56
C HIS A 442 -14.83 19.95 -2.84
N ALA A 443 -14.24 19.62 -3.98
CA ALA A 443 -14.61 20.20 -5.28
C ALA A 443 -16.02 19.80 -5.76
N LYS A 444 -16.66 18.79 -5.14
CA LYS A 444 -18.00 18.32 -5.50
C LYS A 444 -19.13 18.98 -4.69
N ILE A 445 -18.82 19.77 -3.67
CA ILE A 445 -19.83 20.39 -2.80
C ILE A 445 -20.63 21.42 -3.61
N VAL A 446 -21.92 21.13 -3.80
CA VAL A 446 -22.87 22.03 -4.49
C VAL A 446 -23.19 23.21 -3.58
N GLY A 447 -23.02 24.45 -4.06
CA GLY A 447 -23.50 25.65 -3.35
C GLY A 447 -22.77 25.94 -2.04
N VAL A 448 -21.45 25.67 -1.97
CA VAL A 448 -20.63 25.81 -0.76
C VAL A 448 -20.71 27.19 -0.10
N GLY A 449 -21.07 28.26 -0.82
CA GLY A 449 -21.12 29.62 -0.31
C GLY A 449 -22.15 29.88 0.79
N GLU A 450 -23.13 28.99 0.97
CA GLU A 450 -24.07 29.04 2.10
C GLU A 450 -23.46 28.46 3.40
N MET A 451 -22.37 27.71 3.31
CA MET A 451 -21.68 27.09 4.45
C MET A 451 -20.73 28.07 5.14
N VAL A 452 -21.27 29.19 5.64
CA VAL A 452 -20.51 30.33 6.16
C VAL A 452 -19.57 30.04 7.34
N SER A 453 -19.80 28.94 8.05
CA SER A 453 -18.96 28.50 9.18
C SER A 453 -17.78 27.62 8.75
N LEU A 454 -17.71 27.25 7.47
CA LEU A 454 -16.73 26.31 6.95
C LEU A 454 -15.32 26.89 7.07
N GLN A 455 -14.42 26.10 7.64
CA GLN A 455 -13.02 26.43 7.84
C GLN A 455 -12.11 25.62 6.92
N GLU A 456 -12.48 24.40 6.57
CA GLU A 456 -11.68 23.53 5.71
C GLU A 456 -12.32 23.38 4.32
N LEU A 457 -11.63 23.90 3.30
CA LEU A 457 -11.96 23.70 1.88
C LEU A 457 -10.65 23.62 1.09
N LYS A 458 -10.23 22.40 0.75
CA LYS A 458 -8.92 22.14 0.11
C LYS A 458 -8.95 22.27 -1.42
N ALA A 459 -10.09 22.03 -2.06
CA ALA A 459 -10.24 22.18 -3.50
C ALA A 459 -11.62 22.72 -3.88
N PHE A 460 -11.68 23.50 -4.95
CA PHE A 460 -12.90 24.03 -5.54
C PHE A 460 -12.76 24.12 -7.06
N ASP A 461 -13.68 23.50 -7.80
CA ASP A 461 -13.71 23.57 -9.26
C ASP A 461 -14.76 24.60 -9.70
N VAL A 462 -14.31 25.68 -10.33
CA VAL A 462 -15.22 26.67 -10.92
C VAL A 462 -15.94 26.04 -12.11
N ARG A 463 -17.25 26.26 -12.22
CA ARG A 463 -18.07 25.83 -13.36
C ARG A 463 -19.08 26.93 -13.70
N LYS A 464 -19.63 26.87 -14.92
CA LYS A 464 -20.68 27.81 -15.38
C LYS A 464 -21.99 27.75 -14.59
N ALA A 465 -22.25 26.65 -13.89
CA ALA A 465 -23.40 26.53 -13.01
C ALA A 465 -23.25 27.46 -11.80
N SER A 466 -24.28 28.23 -11.44
CA SER A 466 -24.22 29.25 -10.38
C SER A 466 -23.79 28.71 -9.02
N GLU A 467 -24.10 27.44 -8.74
CA GLU A 467 -23.76 26.71 -7.52
C GLU A 467 -22.27 26.31 -7.41
N PHE A 468 -21.51 26.43 -8.50
CA PHE A 468 -20.05 26.25 -8.57
C PHE A 468 -19.34 27.51 -9.09
N SER A 469 -20.02 28.66 -9.11
CA SER A 469 -19.43 29.95 -9.50
C SER A 469 -18.42 30.44 -8.45
N ILE A 470 -17.51 31.34 -8.83
CA ILE A 470 -16.52 31.86 -7.87
C ILE A 470 -17.16 32.78 -6.80
N ILE A 471 -18.38 33.28 -7.06
CA ILE A 471 -19.19 34.04 -6.08
C ILE A 471 -19.43 33.25 -4.80
N GLN A 472 -19.39 31.91 -4.85
CA GLN A 472 -19.55 31.07 -3.66
C GLN A 472 -18.57 31.45 -2.54
N PHE A 473 -17.39 32.01 -2.84
CA PHE A 473 -16.44 32.47 -1.83
C PHE A 473 -16.84 33.73 -1.06
N ARG A 474 -17.82 34.50 -1.54
CA ARG A 474 -18.18 35.83 -1.03
C ARG A 474 -18.36 35.89 0.49
N ARG A 475 -18.90 34.84 1.10
CA ARG A 475 -19.25 34.78 2.53
C ARG A 475 -18.37 33.84 3.37
N LEU A 476 -17.45 33.09 2.75
CA LEU A 476 -16.67 32.02 3.40
C LEU A 476 -15.46 32.54 4.19
N ASN A 477 -15.66 33.52 5.07
CA ASN A 477 -14.54 34.24 5.71
C ASN A 477 -13.80 33.45 6.80
N GLN A 478 -14.30 32.27 7.17
CA GLN A 478 -13.69 31.41 8.18
C GLN A 478 -12.69 30.39 7.59
N LEU A 479 -12.56 30.33 6.25
CA LEU A 479 -11.64 29.41 5.57
C LEU A 479 -10.19 29.60 6.03
N ARG A 480 -9.52 28.48 6.28
CA ARG A 480 -8.13 28.40 6.75
C ARG A 480 -7.35 27.35 5.99
N GLY A 481 -6.03 27.34 6.20
CA GLY A 481 -5.15 26.37 5.55
C GLY A 481 -4.89 26.73 4.09
N SER A 482 -4.74 25.72 3.24
CA SER A 482 -4.45 25.89 1.82
C SER A 482 -5.63 25.44 0.96
N ILE A 483 -5.98 26.24 -0.05
CA ILE A 483 -7.05 25.94 -1.02
C ILE A 483 -6.54 25.97 -2.45
N ARG A 484 -6.99 25.00 -3.26
CA ARG A 484 -6.82 24.97 -4.71
C ARG A 484 -8.12 25.34 -5.43
N ILE A 485 -8.09 26.38 -6.25
CA ILE A 485 -9.22 26.81 -7.09
C ILE A 485 -8.87 26.53 -8.55
N CYS A 486 -9.62 25.62 -9.17
CA CYS A 486 -9.39 25.15 -10.54
C CYS A 486 -10.42 25.71 -11.51
N ASN A 487 -10.15 25.58 -12.82
CA ASN A 487 -11.03 25.96 -13.92
C ASN A 487 -11.43 27.44 -13.94
N LEU A 488 -10.49 28.33 -13.58
CA LEU A 488 -10.76 29.76 -13.52
C LEU A 488 -11.10 30.41 -14.89
N ASP A 489 -10.93 29.70 -16.01
CA ASP A 489 -11.44 30.09 -17.33
C ASP A 489 -12.97 30.15 -17.41
N ASP A 490 -13.68 29.46 -16.52
CA ASP A 490 -15.15 29.43 -16.49
C ASP A 490 -15.77 30.65 -15.78
N VAL A 491 -14.97 31.56 -15.21
CA VAL A 491 -15.43 32.80 -14.58
C VAL A 491 -15.92 33.78 -15.67
N GLY A 492 -17.16 34.25 -15.55
CA GLY A 492 -17.83 34.99 -16.62
C GLY A 492 -17.52 36.49 -16.69
N SER A 493 -17.05 37.10 -15.59
CA SER A 493 -16.79 38.53 -15.51
C SER A 493 -15.81 38.91 -14.39
N LYS A 494 -15.21 40.11 -14.49
CA LYS A 494 -14.39 40.69 -13.41
C LYS A 494 -15.20 40.93 -12.14
N ASP A 495 -16.45 41.38 -12.27
CA ASP A 495 -17.34 41.60 -11.12
C ASP A 495 -17.55 40.31 -10.32
N GLU A 496 -17.60 39.16 -10.99
CA GLU A 496 -17.69 37.85 -10.33
C GLU A 496 -16.47 37.58 -9.44
N ALA A 497 -15.27 37.82 -9.96
CA ALA A 497 -14.01 37.67 -9.24
C ALA A 497 -13.87 38.66 -8.06
N ILE A 498 -14.23 39.94 -8.25
CA ILE A 498 -14.25 40.95 -7.18
C ILE A 498 -15.20 40.50 -6.06
N ASN A 499 -16.37 39.99 -6.43
CA ASN A 499 -17.37 39.54 -5.46
C ASN A 499 -16.98 38.28 -4.69
N ALA A 500 -15.99 37.50 -5.16
CA ALA A 500 -15.44 36.37 -4.41
C ALA A 500 -14.75 36.82 -3.10
N ARG A 501 -14.25 38.06 -3.05
CA ARG A 501 -13.64 38.68 -1.86
C ARG A 501 -12.56 37.80 -1.22
N ILE A 502 -11.60 37.36 -2.03
CA ILE A 502 -10.48 36.52 -1.58
C ILE A 502 -9.62 37.25 -0.53
N SER A 503 -9.49 38.57 -0.63
CA SER A 503 -8.80 39.43 0.35
C SER A 503 -9.39 39.36 1.76
N ASP A 504 -10.69 39.05 1.89
CA ASP A 504 -11.37 38.98 3.19
C ASP A 504 -11.06 37.66 3.93
N LYS A 505 -10.37 36.71 3.30
CA LYS A 505 -10.01 35.39 3.85
C LYS A 505 -8.75 35.46 4.69
N VAL A 506 -8.81 36.19 5.80
CA VAL A 506 -7.66 36.52 6.66
C VAL A 506 -6.94 35.32 7.28
N HIS A 507 -7.62 34.16 7.38
CA HIS A 507 -7.09 32.94 7.99
C HIS A 507 -6.48 31.95 6.97
N LEU A 508 -6.58 32.26 5.67
CA LEU A 508 -6.03 31.42 4.61
C LEU A 508 -4.50 31.54 4.59
N THR A 509 -3.79 30.41 4.64
CA THR A 509 -2.33 30.36 4.61
C THR A 509 -1.79 30.02 3.23
N GLY A 510 -2.55 29.29 2.42
CA GLY A 510 -2.17 28.88 1.06
C GLY A 510 -3.27 29.11 0.02
N LEU A 511 -2.91 29.59 -1.16
CA LEU A 511 -3.84 29.81 -2.27
C LEU A 511 -3.22 29.33 -3.58
N HIS A 512 -3.86 28.37 -4.24
CA HIS A 512 -3.42 27.81 -5.52
C HIS A 512 -4.49 28.05 -6.58
N LEU A 513 -4.18 28.86 -7.59
CA LEU A 513 -5.09 29.25 -8.67
C LEU A 513 -4.68 28.56 -9.96
N SER A 514 -5.61 27.86 -10.61
CA SER A 514 -5.34 27.09 -11.83
C SER A 514 -6.35 27.37 -12.95
N TRP A 515 -5.82 27.55 -14.16
CA TRP A 515 -6.56 27.64 -15.41
C TRP A 515 -6.39 26.34 -16.22
N ASN A 516 -7.31 26.06 -17.13
CA ASN A 516 -7.28 24.89 -17.99
C ASN A 516 -6.13 24.99 -19.00
N THR A 517 -5.24 23.99 -18.98
CA THR A 517 -4.25 23.78 -20.03
C THR A 517 -4.96 23.21 -21.25
N VAL A 518 -5.55 24.07 -22.08
CA VAL A 518 -6.11 23.67 -23.38
C VAL A 518 -4.98 23.02 -24.20
N SER A 519 -5.18 21.78 -24.66
CA SER A 519 -4.34 21.15 -25.68
C SER A 519 -4.25 22.06 -26.91
N GLU A 520 -3.13 22.02 -27.63
CA GLU A 520 -2.89 22.90 -28.79
C GLU A 520 -3.96 22.78 -29.90
N ASP A 521 -4.84 21.77 -29.85
CA ASP A 521 -5.90 21.51 -30.83
C ASP A 521 -7.22 22.28 -30.65
N ARG A 522 -7.40 23.09 -29.59
CA ARG A 522 -8.61 23.93 -29.41
C ARG A 522 -8.28 25.42 -29.35
N VAL A 523 -7.84 25.99 -30.47
CA VAL A 523 -7.36 27.39 -30.62
C VAL A 523 -8.47 28.47 -30.58
N HIS A 524 -9.72 28.15 -30.22
CA HIS A 524 -10.85 29.09 -30.41
C HIS A 524 -11.67 29.49 -29.18
N THR A 525 -11.18 29.26 -27.96
CA THR A 525 -11.75 29.94 -26.78
C THR A 525 -10.65 30.52 -25.92
N GLU A 526 -10.12 31.67 -26.33
CA GLU A 526 -9.44 32.58 -25.40
C GLU A 526 -10.42 32.87 -24.25
N SER A 527 -10.02 32.62 -23.00
CA SER A 527 -10.67 33.26 -21.86
C SER A 527 -10.62 34.78 -22.11
N LYS A 528 -11.78 35.41 -22.29
CA LYS A 528 -11.89 36.82 -22.70
C LYS A 528 -11.56 37.80 -21.57
N VAL A 529 -11.41 37.35 -20.32
CA VAL A 529 -11.42 38.22 -19.14
C VAL A 529 -10.21 37.92 -18.25
N ASP A 530 -9.32 38.90 -18.12
CA ASP A 530 -8.26 38.91 -17.12
C ASP A 530 -8.85 39.21 -15.73
N ILE A 531 -8.91 38.19 -14.87
CA ILE A 531 -9.50 38.23 -13.52
C ILE A 531 -8.47 38.14 -12.38
N LEU A 532 -7.20 37.87 -12.67
CA LEU A 532 -6.22 37.62 -11.60
C LEU A 532 -5.93 38.90 -10.79
N GLU A 533 -6.01 40.07 -11.45
CA GLU A 533 -5.95 41.36 -10.76
C GLU A 533 -7.06 41.50 -9.70
N ASP A 534 -8.24 40.95 -9.99
CA ASP A 534 -9.44 41.03 -9.18
C ASP A 534 -9.48 39.96 -8.05
N LEU A 535 -8.68 38.89 -8.17
CA LEU A 535 -8.53 37.82 -7.16
C LEU A 535 -7.39 38.11 -6.15
N LYS A 536 -7.28 39.37 -5.73
CA LYS A 536 -6.22 39.81 -4.81
C LYS A 536 -6.30 39.04 -3.47
N PRO A 537 -5.24 38.31 -3.07
CA PRO A 537 -5.19 37.59 -1.79
C PRO A 537 -5.03 38.52 -0.58
N HIS A 538 -5.17 38.00 0.64
CA HIS A 538 -4.84 38.71 1.88
C HIS A 538 -3.32 38.84 2.07
N ALA A 539 -2.85 39.92 2.71
CA ALA A 539 -1.41 40.21 2.90
C ALA A 539 -0.66 39.15 3.75
N GLY A 540 -1.39 38.45 4.61
CA GLY A 540 -0.87 37.39 5.48
C GLY A 540 -0.70 36.01 4.83
N LEU A 541 -0.93 35.88 3.52
CA LEU A 541 -0.77 34.61 2.79
C LEU A 541 0.70 34.13 2.83
N ILE A 542 0.91 32.84 3.07
CA ILE A 542 2.23 32.22 3.23
C ILE A 542 2.65 31.48 1.96
N ASP A 543 1.72 30.83 1.27
CA ASP A 543 1.96 30.00 0.09
C ASP A 543 1.04 30.40 -1.07
N LEU A 544 1.62 30.62 -2.26
CA LEU A 544 0.89 31.05 -3.46
C LEU A 544 1.28 30.21 -4.67
N GLY A 545 0.30 29.57 -5.30
CA GLY A 545 0.44 28.86 -6.56
C GLY A 545 -0.36 29.50 -7.68
N ILE A 546 0.22 29.70 -8.86
CA ILE A 546 -0.48 30.16 -10.07
C ILE A 546 -0.09 29.25 -11.24
N ILE A 547 -1.09 28.61 -11.85
CA ILE A 547 -0.90 27.57 -12.86
C ILE A 547 -1.67 27.92 -14.13
N ALA A 548 -1.01 27.83 -15.29
CA ALA A 548 -1.56 28.00 -16.63
C ALA A 548 -2.21 29.37 -16.94
N TYR A 549 -1.83 30.42 -16.23
CA TYR A 549 -2.36 31.77 -16.41
C TYR A 549 -1.78 32.47 -17.67
N ARG A 550 -2.66 33.06 -18.50
CA ARG A 550 -2.32 33.56 -19.86
C ARG A 550 -2.39 35.08 -20.03
N HIS A 551 -2.25 35.85 -18.97
CA HIS A 551 -2.23 37.33 -19.02
C HIS A 551 -0.99 37.90 -18.30
N PRO A 552 -0.73 39.22 -18.39
CA PRO A 552 0.38 39.86 -17.68
C PRO A 552 0.32 39.68 -16.16
N VAL A 553 1.48 39.85 -15.50
CA VAL A 553 1.60 39.73 -14.04
C VAL A 553 0.70 40.76 -13.34
N PRO A 554 0.00 40.40 -12.24
CA PRO A 554 -0.88 41.33 -11.55
C PRO A 554 -0.10 42.40 -10.78
N SER A 555 -0.71 43.57 -10.57
CA SER A 555 -0.10 44.73 -9.92
C SER A 555 0.18 44.48 -8.43
N TRP A 556 -0.69 43.71 -7.77
CA TRP A 556 -0.55 43.33 -6.37
C TRP A 556 0.61 42.36 -6.11
N LEU A 557 1.15 41.71 -7.14
CA LEU A 557 2.34 40.84 -7.04
C LEU A 557 3.62 41.53 -7.51
N SER A 558 3.51 42.45 -8.48
CA SER A 558 4.66 43.03 -9.19
C SER A 558 5.05 44.45 -8.78
N ASN A 559 4.12 45.27 -8.29
CA ASN A 559 4.38 46.69 -8.02
C ASN A 559 4.18 47.08 -6.55
N ASN A 560 3.37 46.34 -5.80
CA ASN A 560 3.05 46.61 -4.40
C ASN A 560 3.66 45.53 -3.49
N ILE A 561 4.33 45.93 -2.39
CA ILE A 561 4.77 45.01 -1.31
C ILE A 561 3.54 44.58 -0.50
N HIS A 562 2.58 43.94 -1.16
CA HIS A 562 1.30 43.55 -0.56
C HIS A 562 1.43 42.24 0.21
N LEU A 563 2.14 41.26 -0.35
CA LEU A 563 2.31 39.91 0.20
C LEU A 563 3.52 39.84 1.14
N THR A 564 3.45 40.55 2.26
CA THR A 564 4.57 40.68 3.20
C THR A 564 4.94 39.39 3.92
N SER A 565 4.03 38.41 3.98
CA SER A 565 4.21 37.15 4.70
C SER A 565 4.53 35.95 3.81
N LEU A 566 4.65 36.14 2.50
CA LEU A 566 4.81 35.05 1.53
C LEU A 566 6.17 34.38 1.69
N ARG A 567 6.14 33.05 1.87
CA ARG A 567 7.32 32.18 2.00
C ARG A 567 7.47 31.22 0.84
N SER A 568 6.38 30.85 0.16
CA SER A 568 6.39 29.93 -0.97
C SER A 568 5.68 30.54 -2.18
N LEU A 569 6.32 30.47 -3.34
CA LEU A 569 5.78 30.89 -4.63
C LEU A 569 5.97 29.79 -5.68
N HIS A 570 4.87 29.28 -6.21
CA HIS A 570 4.83 28.29 -7.28
C HIS A 570 4.17 28.86 -8.54
N LEU A 571 4.90 28.90 -9.66
CA LEU A 571 4.40 29.37 -10.94
C LEU A 571 4.60 28.29 -12.00
N ASP A 572 3.54 27.84 -12.64
CA ASP A 572 3.60 26.86 -13.73
C ASP A 572 2.87 27.39 -14.97
N SER A 573 3.47 27.25 -16.15
CA SER A 573 2.84 27.50 -17.46
C SER A 573 2.26 28.92 -17.63
N CYS A 574 2.80 29.92 -16.92
CA CYS A 574 2.39 31.32 -17.04
C CYS A 574 3.07 31.99 -18.24
N SER A 575 2.54 31.75 -19.44
CA SER A 575 3.21 31.99 -20.72
C SER A 575 3.46 33.47 -21.08
N TYR A 576 2.75 34.41 -20.45
CA TYR A 576 2.87 35.85 -20.75
C TYR A 576 3.90 36.58 -19.89
N TRP A 577 4.38 35.97 -18.81
CA TRP A 577 5.23 36.62 -17.83
C TRP A 577 6.67 36.73 -18.34
N LYS A 578 7.16 37.97 -18.46
CA LYS A 578 8.54 38.28 -18.85
C LYS A 578 9.47 38.42 -17.65
N THR A 579 8.92 38.89 -16.53
CA THR A 579 9.62 39.16 -15.28
C THR A 579 8.85 38.49 -14.14
N ILE A 580 9.59 38.01 -13.14
CA ILE A 580 9.04 37.52 -11.87
C ILE A 580 9.29 38.57 -10.78
N PRO A 581 8.57 38.52 -9.64
CA PRO A 581 8.83 39.40 -8.51
C PRO A 581 10.28 39.28 -8.02
N THR A 582 10.90 40.42 -7.73
CA THR A 582 12.28 40.48 -7.24
C THR A 582 12.36 40.15 -5.75
N PRO A 583 13.53 39.72 -5.23
CA PRO A 583 13.69 39.43 -3.81
C PRO A 583 13.40 40.63 -2.89
N HIS A 584 13.59 41.87 -3.37
CA HIS A 584 13.23 43.08 -2.64
C HIS A 584 11.72 43.24 -2.45
N GLN A 585 10.91 42.67 -3.37
CA GLN A 585 9.45 42.71 -3.31
C GLN A 585 8.88 41.60 -2.41
N LEU A 586 9.61 40.48 -2.27
CA LEU A 586 9.23 39.32 -1.46
C LEU A 586 10.38 38.90 -0.51
N PRO A 587 10.65 39.69 0.54
CA PRO A 587 11.85 39.50 1.38
C PRO A 587 11.81 38.25 2.27
N LEU A 588 10.63 37.70 2.56
CA LEU A 588 10.46 36.48 3.38
C LEU A 588 10.38 35.19 2.55
N LEU A 589 10.55 35.27 1.22
CA LEU A 589 10.44 34.12 0.34
C LEU A 589 11.55 33.10 0.64
N ARG A 590 11.16 31.85 0.89
CA ARG A 590 12.03 30.70 1.15
C ARG A 590 11.95 29.64 0.06
N GLU A 591 10.80 29.51 -0.60
CA GLU A 591 10.59 28.53 -1.67
C GLU A 591 10.18 29.23 -2.96
N LEU A 592 10.90 28.93 -4.04
CA LEU A 592 10.58 29.41 -5.38
C LEU A 592 10.55 28.23 -6.35
N ARG A 593 9.39 27.97 -6.95
CA ARG A 593 9.17 26.89 -7.91
C ARG A 593 8.64 27.49 -9.21
N LEU A 594 9.41 27.36 -10.29
CA LEU A 594 9.08 27.88 -11.61
C LEU A 594 9.08 26.74 -12.62
N SER A 595 7.98 26.57 -13.34
CA SER A 595 7.80 25.51 -14.33
C SER A 595 7.23 26.09 -15.62
N LYS A 596 7.75 25.70 -16.79
CA LYS A 596 7.20 26.02 -18.12
C LYS A 596 6.94 27.54 -18.38
N MET A 597 7.79 28.41 -17.83
CA MET A 597 7.69 29.87 -18.04
C MET A 597 8.36 30.29 -19.36
N VAL A 598 7.61 30.30 -20.46
CA VAL A 598 8.14 30.41 -21.83
C VAL A 598 8.83 31.76 -22.14
N ARG A 599 8.46 32.85 -21.46
CA ARG A 599 8.95 34.22 -21.74
C ARG A 599 10.00 34.75 -20.76
N VAL A 600 10.24 34.07 -19.64
CA VAL A 600 11.21 34.51 -18.63
C VAL A 600 12.63 34.25 -19.14
N SER A 601 13.44 35.31 -19.23
CA SER A 601 14.84 35.23 -19.67
C SER A 601 15.87 35.49 -18.57
N LYS A 602 15.49 36.22 -17.52
CA LYS A 602 16.36 36.57 -16.39
C LYS A 602 15.59 36.41 -15.07
N ILE A 603 16.23 35.84 -14.06
CA ILE A 603 15.70 35.76 -12.69
C ILE A 603 16.72 36.28 -11.66
N GLU A 604 16.21 36.93 -10.61
CA GLU A 604 16.98 37.37 -9.45
C GLU A 604 16.46 36.63 -8.22
N ILE A 605 17.35 36.00 -7.45
CA ILE A 605 17.01 35.16 -6.29
C ILE A 605 17.67 35.66 -5.02
N GLY A 606 16.92 35.61 -3.91
CA GLY A 606 17.37 35.92 -2.55
C GLY A 606 17.77 34.65 -1.79
N CYS A 607 17.67 34.67 -0.45
CA CYS A 607 18.05 33.55 0.42
C CYS A 607 16.94 32.48 0.52
N LEU A 608 16.92 31.56 -0.46
CA LEU A 608 15.95 30.47 -0.57
C LEU A 608 16.41 29.19 0.14
N GLU A 609 15.46 28.41 0.63
CA GLU A 609 15.61 27.03 1.10
C GLU A 609 15.28 26.01 -0.01
N VAL A 610 14.33 26.35 -0.90
CA VAL A 610 13.93 25.52 -2.05
C VAL A 610 13.96 26.35 -3.32
N LEU A 611 14.67 25.85 -4.33
CA LEU A 611 14.69 26.43 -5.67
C LEU A 611 14.47 25.34 -6.71
N GLU A 612 13.34 25.42 -7.42
CA GLU A 612 13.01 24.50 -8.51
C GLU A 612 12.75 25.29 -9.80
N LEU A 613 13.50 24.98 -10.85
CA LEU A 613 13.42 25.60 -12.17
C LEU A 613 13.24 24.49 -13.21
N ARG A 614 12.05 24.37 -13.78
CA ARG A 614 11.73 23.29 -14.73
C ARG A 614 11.26 23.86 -16.07
N THR A 615 11.85 23.38 -17.16
CA THR A 615 11.37 23.66 -18.54
C THR A 615 11.35 25.17 -18.87
N LEU A 616 12.36 25.93 -18.41
CA LEU A 616 12.47 27.38 -18.65
C LEU A 616 13.29 27.68 -19.91
N HIS A 617 12.73 27.39 -21.09
CA HIS A 617 13.47 27.38 -22.37
C HIS A 617 14.14 28.70 -22.79
N ARG A 618 13.69 29.86 -22.28
CA ARG A 618 14.29 31.18 -22.58
C ARG A 618 15.19 31.73 -21.50
N LEU A 619 15.29 31.07 -20.34
CA LEU A 619 16.10 31.53 -19.23
C LEU A 619 17.58 31.52 -19.66
N THR A 620 18.24 32.68 -19.65
CA THR A 620 19.66 32.80 -19.98
C THR A 620 20.52 33.15 -18.77
N GLN A 621 19.95 33.83 -17.77
CA GLN A 621 20.66 34.33 -16.60
C GLN A 621 19.86 34.09 -15.30
N CYS A 622 20.52 33.54 -14.29
CA CYS A 622 20.05 33.47 -12.91
C CYS A 622 21.06 34.22 -12.03
N ILE A 623 20.61 35.21 -11.25
CA ILE A 623 21.48 36.05 -10.41
C ILE A 623 21.09 35.88 -8.95
N ALA A 624 22.03 35.43 -8.11
CA ALA A 624 21.86 35.41 -6.66
C ALA A 624 22.37 36.72 -6.05
N LEU A 625 21.54 37.39 -5.23
CA LEU A 625 21.91 38.64 -4.57
C LEU A 625 22.91 38.43 -3.42
N ASP A 626 22.79 37.31 -2.70
CA ASP A 626 23.70 36.87 -1.65
C ASP A 626 24.06 35.40 -1.85
N LYS A 627 25.22 35.14 -2.47
CA LYS A 627 25.66 33.77 -2.80
C LYS A 627 26.02 32.97 -1.55
N GLU A 628 26.56 33.61 -0.52
CA GLU A 628 27.03 32.94 0.69
C GLU A 628 25.83 32.45 1.49
N GLN A 629 24.87 33.32 1.80
CA GLN A 629 23.67 32.91 2.52
C GLN A 629 22.78 31.95 1.74
N LEU A 630 22.70 32.10 0.41
CA LEU A 630 21.96 31.15 -0.42
C LEU A 630 22.61 29.76 -0.34
N SER A 631 23.94 29.67 -0.41
CA SER A 631 24.65 28.38 -0.34
C SER A 631 24.47 27.67 1.01
N VAL A 632 24.32 28.40 2.11
CA VAL A 632 24.13 27.82 3.46
C VAL A 632 22.68 27.39 3.69
N ASN A 633 21.69 28.14 3.18
CA ASN A 633 20.27 27.88 3.46
C ASN A 633 19.63 26.83 2.54
N LEU A 634 20.18 26.61 1.34
CA LEU A 634 19.53 25.78 0.34
C LEU A 634 19.47 24.31 0.79
N ARG A 635 18.25 23.75 0.76
CA ARG A 635 17.95 22.35 1.10
C ARG A 635 17.62 21.52 -0.15
N VAL A 636 16.96 22.16 -1.12
CA VAL A 636 16.54 21.55 -2.38
C VAL A 636 16.94 22.46 -3.55
N LEU A 637 17.72 21.91 -4.48
CA LEU A 637 18.04 22.52 -5.77
C LEU A 637 17.55 21.62 -6.90
N GLU A 638 16.62 22.09 -7.71
CA GLU A 638 16.24 21.40 -8.94
C GLU A 638 16.29 22.33 -10.15
N VAL A 639 17.05 21.93 -11.17
CA VAL A 639 17.09 22.62 -12.46
C VAL A 639 16.91 21.58 -13.55
N ASP A 640 15.79 21.61 -14.25
CA ASP A 640 15.38 20.61 -15.24
C ASP A 640 15.03 21.32 -16.56
N ASP A 641 15.51 20.83 -17.71
CA ASP A 641 15.19 21.34 -19.05
C ASP A 641 15.35 22.88 -19.27
N CYS A 642 16.35 23.49 -18.64
CA CYS A 642 16.66 24.92 -18.77
C CYS A 642 17.85 25.18 -19.74
N PHE A 643 17.75 24.70 -20.98
CA PHE A 643 18.87 24.58 -21.94
C PHE A 643 19.60 25.88 -22.35
N ARG A 644 18.99 27.06 -22.17
CA ARG A 644 19.59 28.36 -22.54
C ARG A 644 20.30 29.06 -21.39
N LEU A 645 20.14 28.56 -20.17
CA LEU A 645 20.81 29.11 -19.01
C LEU A 645 22.31 28.99 -19.32
N LYS A 646 23.07 30.09 -19.18
CA LYS A 646 24.53 30.10 -19.43
C LYS A 646 25.37 30.03 -18.18
N GLU A 647 24.82 30.53 -17.07
CA GLU A 647 25.49 30.48 -15.77
C GLU A 647 24.47 30.27 -14.63
N PHE A 648 24.77 29.36 -13.70
CA PHE A 648 24.06 29.24 -12.43
C PHE A 648 24.95 29.71 -11.25
N PRO A 649 24.47 30.59 -10.35
CA PRO A 649 25.30 31.28 -9.35
C PRO A 649 26.10 30.39 -8.39
N LEU A 650 25.68 29.14 -8.20
CA LEU A 650 26.18 28.24 -7.16
C LEU A 650 26.96 27.01 -7.68
N LEU A 651 26.91 26.71 -8.99
CA LEU A 651 27.40 25.44 -9.56
C LEU A 651 28.68 25.56 -10.41
N PHE A 652 29.25 26.77 -10.57
CA PHE A 652 30.60 26.90 -11.14
C PHE A 652 31.64 26.66 -10.06
N ILE A 653 31.97 25.39 -9.87
CA ILE A 653 33.16 25.02 -9.12
C ILE A 653 34.30 25.07 -10.14
N SER A 654 35.11 26.14 -10.08
CA SER A 654 36.31 26.21 -10.91
C SER A 654 37.24 25.04 -10.56
N LYS A 655 38.00 24.53 -11.54
CA LYS A 655 38.93 23.40 -11.36
C LYS A 655 39.93 23.59 -10.21
N ASP A 656 40.11 24.82 -9.72
CA ASP A 656 41.14 25.21 -8.76
C ASP A 656 40.61 25.74 -7.41
N THR A 657 39.30 25.75 -7.18
CA THR A 657 38.72 26.18 -5.88
C THR A 657 38.06 25.01 -5.17
N LEU A 658 38.69 24.54 -4.07
CA LEU A 658 38.06 23.68 -3.08
C LEU A 658 36.81 24.39 -2.53
N ILE A 659 35.66 23.72 -2.53
CA ILE A 659 34.49 24.16 -1.76
C ILE A 659 34.95 24.29 -0.31
N SER A 660 34.80 25.47 0.31
CA SER A 660 35.04 25.58 1.75
C SER A 660 34.05 24.66 2.47
N GLU A 661 34.48 23.95 3.53
CA GLU A 661 33.63 23.00 4.31
C GLU A 661 32.30 23.59 4.83
N SER A 662 32.07 24.90 4.66
CA SER A 662 30.89 25.64 5.11
C SER A 662 29.77 25.87 4.06
N GLN A 663 29.97 25.51 2.78
CA GLN A 663 28.95 25.71 1.73
C GLN A 663 28.06 24.47 1.56
N PHE A 664 26.74 24.68 1.41
CA PHE A 664 25.71 23.64 1.19
C PHE A 664 25.59 22.56 2.28
N THR A 665 25.89 22.91 3.53
CA THR A 665 25.80 22.02 4.70
C THR A 665 24.41 21.43 4.97
N HIS A 666 23.36 21.98 4.36
CA HIS A 666 21.97 21.56 4.53
C HIS A 666 21.31 21.04 3.25
N LEU A 667 22.06 20.95 2.15
CA LEU A 667 21.54 20.48 0.87
C LEU A 667 21.36 18.96 0.93
N HIS A 668 20.12 18.50 0.83
CA HIS A 668 19.81 17.06 0.84
C HIS A 668 19.29 16.55 -0.50
N ARG A 669 18.81 17.44 -1.38
CA ARG A 669 18.28 17.09 -2.70
C ARG A 669 18.84 17.99 -3.78
N LEU A 670 19.51 17.38 -4.76
CA LEU A 670 20.06 18.03 -5.93
C LEU A 670 19.59 17.32 -7.21
N LYS A 671 18.88 18.03 -8.08
CA LYS A 671 18.52 17.55 -9.41
C LYS A 671 18.98 18.55 -10.47
N VAL A 672 19.81 18.16 -11.42
CA VAL A 672 20.25 19.03 -12.52
C VAL A 672 20.21 18.26 -13.82
N ARG A 673 19.27 18.60 -14.71
CA ARG A 673 19.10 17.96 -16.01
C ARG A 673 19.11 18.96 -17.15
N GLY A 674 19.89 18.68 -18.18
CA GLY A 674 19.95 19.52 -19.38
C GLY A 674 20.70 20.85 -19.21
N CYS A 675 21.39 21.04 -18.08
CA CYS A 675 22.17 22.25 -17.78
C CYS A 675 23.63 21.89 -17.47
N PHE A 676 24.55 22.27 -18.39
CA PHE A 676 26.03 22.25 -18.32
C PHE A 676 26.76 20.94 -17.98
N GLY A 677 27.97 20.80 -18.53
CA GLY A 677 28.83 19.61 -18.40
C GLY A 677 30.04 19.76 -17.46
N HIS A 678 29.97 20.60 -16.42
CA HIS A 678 31.11 20.86 -15.51
C HIS A 678 30.79 20.74 -14.00
N ILE A 679 29.84 19.88 -13.63
CA ILE A 679 29.61 19.53 -12.23
C ILE A 679 30.59 18.43 -11.82
N SER A 680 31.39 18.66 -10.78
CA SER A 680 32.28 17.65 -10.23
C SER A 680 31.50 16.68 -9.33
N ILE A 681 31.19 15.49 -9.85
CA ILE A 681 30.49 14.41 -9.09
C ILE A 681 31.27 14.05 -7.83
N SER A 682 32.60 14.02 -7.90
CA SER A 682 33.43 13.67 -6.76
C SER A 682 33.22 14.62 -5.59
N GLN A 683 33.13 15.93 -5.83
CA GLN A 683 32.87 16.92 -4.76
C GLN A 683 31.47 16.80 -4.16
N LEU A 684 30.44 16.50 -4.98
CA LEU A 684 29.09 16.26 -4.48
C LEU A 684 29.02 15.04 -3.55
N LEU A 685 29.75 13.97 -3.88
CA LEU A 685 29.83 12.77 -3.06
C LEU A 685 30.66 12.94 -1.77
N HIS A 686 31.35 14.07 -1.59
CA HIS A 686 31.99 14.43 -0.32
C HIS A 686 31.03 15.14 0.66
N MET A 687 29.81 15.45 0.24
CA MET A 687 28.85 16.16 1.08
C MET A 687 27.97 15.17 1.85
N ASP A 688 28.19 15.05 3.16
CA ASP A 688 27.45 14.13 4.03
C ASP A 688 25.94 14.42 4.10
N SER A 689 25.49 15.63 3.72
CA SER A 689 24.08 16.02 3.78
C SER A 689 23.25 15.57 2.57
N LEU A 690 23.87 15.21 1.44
CA LEU A 690 23.19 14.88 0.18
C LEU A 690 22.69 13.43 0.17
N LEU A 691 21.37 13.26 0.23
CA LEU A 691 20.70 11.96 0.18
C LEU A 691 20.11 11.65 -1.20
N TYR A 692 19.86 12.70 -2.00
CA TYR A 692 19.30 12.58 -3.34
C TYR A 692 20.11 13.41 -4.33
N ILE A 693 20.66 12.75 -5.34
CA ILE A 693 21.37 13.37 -6.47
C ILE A 693 20.79 12.79 -7.76
N ASP A 694 20.40 13.65 -8.72
CA ASP A 694 19.94 13.25 -10.06
C ASP A 694 20.51 14.23 -11.09
N LEU A 695 21.53 13.81 -11.82
CA LEU A 695 22.29 14.64 -12.73
C LEU A 695 22.21 14.06 -14.15
N PHE A 696 21.95 14.90 -15.14
CA PHE A 696 22.03 14.54 -16.56
C PHE A 696 23.04 15.47 -17.25
N LEU A 697 24.27 14.98 -17.47
CA LEU A 697 25.48 15.77 -17.74
C LEU A 697 26.15 15.43 -19.08
N ARG A 698 25.65 15.97 -20.19
CA ARG A 698 26.33 15.81 -21.49
C ARG A 698 27.58 16.70 -21.60
N PRO A 699 28.71 16.23 -22.18
CA PRO A 699 28.88 14.96 -22.91
C PRO A 699 29.43 13.77 -22.09
N SER A 700 29.91 14.00 -20.86
CA SER A 700 30.70 13.02 -20.11
C SER A 700 29.89 11.91 -19.42
N LEU A 701 28.63 12.12 -19.09
CA LEU A 701 27.82 11.14 -18.37
C LEU A 701 26.34 11.34 -18.70
N GLU A 702 25.63 10.30 -19.16
CA GLU A 702 24.24 10.47 -19.59
C GLU A 702 23.35 10.73 -18.38
N GLU A 703 23.41 9.89 -17.35
CA GLU A 703 22.63 10.06 -16.12
C GLU A 703 23.41 9.55 -14.90
N PHE A 704 23.50 10.34 -13.83
CA PHE A 704 24.01 9.91 -12.53
C PHE A 704 22.92 10.12 -11.50
N ARG A 705 22.53 9.05 -10.82
CA ARG A 705 21.50 9.10 -9.79
C ARG A 705 21.99 8.42 -8.51
N LEU A 706 21.78 9.07 -7.38
CA LEU A 706 21.98 8.52 -6.03
C LEU A 706 20.70 8.79 -5.24
N VAL A 707 20.03 7.74 -4.78
CA VAL A 707 18.72 7.85 -4.10
C VAL A 707 18.61 6.88 -2.91
N PRO A 708 17.80 7.19 -1.90
CA PRO A 708 17.51 6.26 -0.81
C PRO A 708 16.65 5.06 -1.27
N ILE A 709 16.84 3.89 -0.66
CA ILE A 709 16.08 2.67 -0.97
C ILE A 709 14.87 2.56 -0.02
N GLY A 710 13.71 3.05 -0.46
CA GLY A 710 12.44 2.81 0.24
C GLY A 710 12.45 3.21 1.73
N GLN A 711 12.17 2.25 2.63
CA GLN A 711 12.20 2.42 4.09
C GLN A 711 13.54 2.01 4.74
N SER A 712 14.54 1.56 3.98
CA SER A 712 15.86 1.23 4.53
C SER A 712 16.76 2.46 4.58
N ASP A 713 17.76 2.45 5.47
CA ASP A 713 18.81 3.48 5.53
C ASP A 713 19.83 3.35 4.36
N GLY A 714 19.60 2.44 3.42
CA GLY A 714 20.51 2.12 2.31
C GLY A 714 20.37 3.06 1.11
N LEU A 715 21.45 3.22 0.34
CA LEU A 715 21.48 4.02 -0.88
C LEU A 715 21.54 3.14 -2.14
N ARG A 716 20.88 3.60 -3.21
CA ARG A 716 20.98 3.09 -4.58
C ARG A 716 21.67 4.11 -5.47
N MET A 717 22.68 3.65 -6.21
CA MET A 717 23.40 4.44 -7.20
C MET A 717 23.16 3.87 -8.60
N GLU A 718 22.72 4.72 -9.52
CA GLU A 718 22.55 4.41 -10.95
C GLU A 718 23.49 5.31 -11.76
N ILE A 719 24.28 4.70 -12.65
CA ILE A 719 25.24 5.42 -13.48
C ILE A 719 25.04 4.99 -14.93
N LYS A 720 24.59 5.92 -15.78
CA LYS A 720 24.38 5.73 -17.21
C LYS A 720 25.43 6.48 -18.01
N GLY A 721 26.17 5.74 -18.83
CA GLY A 721 27.27 6.24 -19.64
C GLY A 721 26.89 6.78 -21.00
N THR A 722 27.90 7.27 -21.71
CA THR A 722 27.81 7.55 -23.15
C THR A 722 28.87 6.74 -23.90
N ALA A 723 28.66 6.53 -25.20
CA ALA A 723 29.62 5.79 -26.05
C ALA A 723 31.00 6.47 -26.18
N GLU A 724 31.11 7.75 -25.80
CA GLU A 724 32.34 8.55 -25.92
C GLU A 724 33.33 8.29 -24.76
N VAL A 725 32.85 7.81 -23.61
CA VAL A 725 33.67 7.58 -22.42
C VAL A 725 34.47 6.28 -22.55
N LYS A 726 35.81 6.41 -22.52
CA LYS A 726 36.73 5.27 -22.65
C LYS A 726 37.26 4.74 -21.31
N SER A 727 37.27 5.54 -20.25
CA SER A 727 37.72 5.15 -18.92
C SER A 727 37.00 5.94 -17.83
N ILE A 728 36.64 5.27 -16.74
CA ILE A 728 36.19 5.90 -15.50
C ILE A 728 37.40 5.90 -14.54
N GLU A 729 37.93 7.08 -14.21
CA GLU A 729 39.03 7.22 -13.26
C GLU A 729 38.53 7.10 -11.80
N GLU A 730 39.36 6.59 -10.89
CA GLU A 730 39.02 6.50 -9.46
C GLU A 730 38.61 7.82 -8.82
N ASN A 731 39.18 8.94 -9.30
CA ASN A 731 38.91 10.26 -8.77
C ASN A 731 37.49 10.78 -9.09
N LEU A 732 36.77 10.15 -10.03
CA LEU A 732 35.38 10.52 -10.36
C LEU A 732 34.38 10.03 -9.30
N PHE A 733 34.61 8.86 -8.70
CA PHE A 733 33.71 8.23 -7.74
C PHE A 733 34.50 7.79 -6.48
N PRO A 734 34.40 8.51 -5.36
CA PRO A 734 35.04 8.12 -4.10
C PRO A 734 34.29 6.94 -3.44
N PHE A 735 34.37 5.74 -4.02
CA PHE A 735 33.69 4.53 -3.53
C PHE A 735 34.03 4.19 -2.07
N ASN A 736 35.20 4.62 -1.59
CA ASN A 736 35.62 4.47 -0.19
C ASN A 736 34.75 5.24 0.84
N LYS A 737 33.97 6.23 0.40
CA LYS A 737 33.08 7.03 1.24
C LYS A 737 31.62 6.54 1.19
N LEU A 738 31.25 5.74 0.20
CA LEU A 738 29.89 5.23 -0.02
C LEU A 738 29.63 3.95 0.78
N ARG A 739 29.77 4.02 2.12
CA ARG A 739 29.65 2.84 2.99
C ARG A 739 28.23 2.31 3.13
N ASP A 740 27.23 3.17 2.92
CA ASP A 740 25.81 2.83 3.06
C ASP A 740 25.17 2.45 1.70
N LEU A 741 25.97 2.32 0.64
CA LEU A 741 25.50 1.92 -0.67
C LEU A 741 25.15 0.42 -0.69
N GLU A 742 23.87 0.10 -0.88
CA GLU A 742 23.38 -1.28 -0.95
C GLU A 742 23.14 -1.74 -2.39
N GLU A 743 22.83 -0.82 -3.31
CA GLU A 743 22.55 -1.14 -4.71
C GLU A 743 23.38 -0.27 -5.66
N LEU A 744 24.06 -0.90 -6.62
CA LEU A 744 24.82 -0.22 -7.66
C LEU A 744 24.45 -0.77 -9.04
N GLU A 745 24.03 0.13 -9.92
CA GLU A 745 23.68 -0.15 -11.30
C GLU A 745 24.51 0.73 -12.24
N ILE A 746 25.21 0.11 -13.19
CA ILE A 746 26.01 0.81 -14.20
C ILE A 746 25.54 0.36 -15.59
N THR A 747 25.12 1.28 -16.45
CA THR A 747 24.51 0.97 -17.75
C THR A 747 25.09 1.82 -18.89
N ASP A 748 24.96 1.33 -20.13
CA ASP A 748 25.18 2.09 -21.38
C ASP A 748 26.59 2.68 -21.58
N TYR A 749 27.62 1.87 -21.31
CA TYR A 749 29.03 2.20 -21.53
C TYR A 749 29.66 1.31 -22.63
N PRO A 750 29.19 1.36 -23.89
CA PRO A 750 29.67 0.45 -24.94
C PRO A 750 31.14 0.68 -25.31
N GLY A 751 31.64 1.91 -25.15
CA GLY A 751 33.01 2.33 -25.46
C GLY A 751 34.02 2.18 -24.31
N LEU A 752 33.56 1.87 -23.10
CA LEU A 752 34.39 1.83 -21.89
C LEU A 752 35.39 0.67 -21.93
N MET A 753 36.64 0.95 -21.58
CA MET A 753 37.75 -0.01 -21.56
C MET A 753 38.26 -0.32 -20.14
N TYR A 754 37.99 0.57 -19.17
CA TYR A 754 38.48 0.43 -17.79
C TYR A 754 37.44 0.90 -16.77
N LEU A 755 37.29 0.10 -15.70
CA LEU A 755 36.49 0.37 -14.50
C LEU A 755 37.37 0.12 -13.27
N PRO A 756 37.33 0.97 -12.21
CA PRO A 756 38.18 0.82 -11.04
C PRO A 756 37.64 -0.24 -10.06
N TRP A 757 37.95 -1.51 -10.34
CA TRP A 757 37.49 -2.65 -9.54
C TRP A 757 37.98 -2.64 -8.08
N GLU A 758 39.18 -2.11 -7.81
CA GLU A 758 39.72 -1.96 -6.44
C GLU A 758 38.89 -0.98 -5.59
N GLY A 759 38.27 0.02 -6.23
CA GLY A 759 37.34 0.94 -5.59
C GLY A 759 36.03 0.24 -5.20
N LEU A 760 35.47 -0.57 -6.11
CA LEU A 760 34.22 -1.31 -5.89
C LEU A 760 34.30 -2.32 -4.74
N GLN A 761 35.46 -2.96 -4.55
CA GLN A 761 35.70 -3.85 -3.42
C GLN A 761 35.54 -3.18 -2.04
N LYS A 762 35.67 -1.85 -1.96
CA LYS A 762 35.56 -1.10 -0.69
C LYS A 762 34.10 -0.88 -0.25
N LEU A 763 33.12 -1.21 -1.09
CA LEU A 763 31.69 -1.06 -0.82
C LEU A 763 31.16 -2.22 0.07
N ALA A 764 31.45 -2.14 1.36
CA ALA A 764 31.19 -3.24 2.30
C ALA A 764 29.70 -3.60 2.50
N SER A 765 28.78 -2.68 2.21
CA SER A 765 27.33 -2.88 2.39
C SER A 765 26.62 -3.24 1.09
N LEU A 766 27.34 -3.37 -0.03
CA LEU A 766 26.75 -3.61 -1.35
C LEU A 766 26.10 -5.00 -1.40
N LYS A 767 24.78 -5.04 -1.62
CA LYS A 767 23.97 -6.26 -1.73
C LYS A 767 23.62 -6.61 -3.17
N THR A 768 23.38 -5.60 -4.01
CA THR A 768 22.95 -5.78 -5.40
C THR A 768 23.91 -5.06 -6.34
N PHE A 769 24.41 -5.78 -7.34
CA PHE A 769 25.26 -5.22 -8.38
C PHE A 769 24.73 -5.57 -9.77
N LYS A 770 24.50 -4.55 -10.59
CA LYS A 770 23.96 -4.69 -11.94
C LYS A 770 24.83 -3.98 -12.96
N MET A 771 25.13 -4.65 -14.06
CA MET A 771 25.83 -4.07 -15.20
C MET A 771 25.12 -4.40 -16.51
N SER A 772 24.82 -3.39 -17.31
CA SER A 772 24.22 -3.59 -18.63
C SER A 772 24.89 -2.81 -19.77
N ASN A 773 24.91 -3.41 -20.96
CA ASN A 773 25.39 -2.80 -22.20
C ASN A 773 26.87 -2.35 -22.18
N PHE A 774 27.78 -3.30 -21.95
CA PHE A 774 29.23 -3.09 -21.98
C PHE A 774 29.90 -3.84 -23.15
N GLY A 775 30.15 -3.12 -24.24
CA GLY A 775 30.73 -3.68 -25.47
C GLY A 775 32.24 -3.95 -25.40
N LYS A 776 33.05 -3.02 -24.86
CA LYS A 776 34.53 -3.11 -24.91
C LYS A 776 35.22 -3.46 -23.60
N LEU A 777 34.54 -3.28 -22.46
CA LEU A 777 35.17 -3.38 -21.13
C LEU A 777 35.89 -4.71 -20.91
N PHE A 778 35.20 -5.80 -21.22
CA PHE A 778 35.72 -7.16 -21.03
C PHE A 778 36.63 -7.65 -22.18
N SER A 779 36.74 -6.89 -23.27
CA SER A 779 37.55 -7.30 -24.45
C SER A 779 39.02 -6.90 -24.34
N CYS A 780 39.39 -5.96 -23.47
CA CYS A 780 40.75 -5.42 -23.34
C CYS A 780 41.42 -5.71 -21.98
N MET A 781 40.73 -6.42 -21.07
CA MET A 781 41.16 -6.57 -19.67
C MET A 781 41.87 -7.91 -19.41
N SER A 782 42.92 -7.90 -18.60
CA SER A 782 43.50 -9.12 -18.03
C SER A 782 42.59 -9.67 -16.91
N ILE A 783 42.63 -10.98 -16.66
CA ILE A 783 41.76 -11.66 -15.67
C ILE A 783 42.04 -11.21 -14.22
N TRP A 784 43.19 -10.56 -13.98
CA TRP A 784 43.69 -10.23 -12.65
C TRP A 784 43.03 -8.94 -12.13
N GLY A 785 42.33 -9.02 -11.00
CA GLY A 785 41.73 -7.85 -10.32
C GLY A 785 40.21 -7.66 -10.48
N LEU A 786 39.50 -8.59 -11.13
CA LEU A 786 38.02 -8.60 -11.25
C LEU A 786 37.34 -8.95 -9.91
N SER A 787 37.45 -8.00 -8.99
CA SER A 787 36.96 -7.93 -7.61
C SER A 787 35.52 -7.46 -7.37
N LEU A 788 34.59 -8.22 -6.79
CA LEU A 788 33.41 -7.63 -6.14
C LEU A 788 33.44 -7.85 -4.61
N PRO A 789 32.79 -6.99 -3.81
CA PRO A 789 32.73 -7.18 -2.36
C PRO A 789 31.95 -8.45 -1.99
N PRO A 790 32.37 -9.20 -0.97
CA PRO A 790 31.77 -10.49 -0.61
C PRO A 790 30.35 -10.39 -0.05
N SER A 791 29.87 -9.17 0.22
CA SER A 791 28.52 -8.85 0.70
C SER A 791 27.43 -9.00 -0.37
N VAL A 792 27.78 -9.05 -1.65
CA VAL A 792 26.84 -9.09 -2.77
C VAL A 792 26.01 -10.38 -2.74
N GLN A 793 24.69 -10.22 -2.76
CA GLN A 793 23.67 -11.27 -2.74
C GLN A 793 22.96 -11.42 -4.08
N GLU A 794 22.87 -10.35 -4.87
CA GLU A 794 22.28 -10.34 -6.20
C GLU A 794 23.27 -9.78 -7.24
N LEU A 795 23.48 -10.53 -8.32
CA LEU A 795 24.36 -10.16 -9.42
C LEU A 795 23.62 -10.29 -10.76
N GLU A 796 23.66 -9.24 -11.56
CA GLU A 796 23.04 -9.18 -12.88
C GLU A 796 24.00 -8.61 -13.94
N PHE A 797 24.18 -9.37 -15.03
CA PHE A 797 24.93 -8.93 -16.21
C PHE A 797 24.02 -9.03 -17.44
N SER A 798 23.83 -7.92 -18.15
CA SER A 798 23.01 -7.87 -19.37
C SER A 798 23.78 -7.26 -20.54
N SER A 799 23.78 -7.90 -21.72
CA SER A 799 24.50 -7.40 -22.92
C SER A 799 25.96 -7.02 -22.64
N CYS A 800 26.65 -7.85 -21.87
CA CYS A 800 28.06 -7.68 -21.51
C CYS A 800 28.92 -8.67 -22.31
N ASN A 801 30.01 -8.19 -22.93
CA ASN A 801 30.96 -9.03 -23.66
C ASN A 801 31.91 -9.85 -22.75
N ILE A 802 31.42 -10.33 -21.60
CA ILE A 802 32.18 -11.05 -20.58
C ILE A 802 32.55 -12.47 -21.05
N THR A 803 33.78 -12.92 -20.80
CA THR A 803 34.20 -14.30 -21.11
C THR A 803 33.95 -15.25 -19.94
N PRO A 804 33.88 -16.58 -20.16
CA PRO A 804 33.66 -17.54 -19.08
C PRO A 804 34.71 -17.49 -17.96
N GLU A 805 35.98 -17.23 -18.29
CA GLU A 805 37.08 -17.14 -17.32
C GLU A 805 36.92 -15.90 -16.43
N GLN A 806 36.54 -14.77 -17.02
CA GLN A 806 36.31 -13.50 -16.31
C GLN A 806 35.10 -13.61 -15.38
N LEU A 807 34.00 -14.20 -15.85
CA LEU A 807 32.81 -14.43 -15.05
C LEU A 807 33.09 -15.37 -13.87
N SER A 808 33.86 -16.45 -14.10
CA SER A 808 34.28 -17.37 -13.04
C SER A 808 35.08 -16.66 -11.95
N GLN A 809 35.98 -15.75 -12.33
CA GLN A 809 36.76 -14.96 -11.37
C GLN A 809 35.90 -14.02 -10.51
N VAL A 810 34.91 -13.33 -11.11
CA VAL A 810 33.97 -12.48 -10.37
C VAL A 810 33.16 -13.31 -9.38
N LEU A 811 32.62 -14.43 -9.84
CA LEU A 811 31.78 -15.31 -9.01
C LEU A 811 32.55 -15.94 -7.84
N LEU A 812 33.83 -16.30 -8.02
CA LEU A 812 34.68 -16.81 -6.94
C LEU A 812 34.84 -15.83 -5.76
N SER A 813 34.59 -14.54 -5.95
CA SER A 813 34.64 -13.52 -4.91
C SER A 813 33.35 -13.40 -4.07
N LEU A 814 32.27 -14.11 -4.42
CA LEU A 814 30.92 -13.88 -3.90
C LEU A 814 30.31 -15.09 -3.15
N PRO A 815 30.71 -15.35 -1.89
CA PRO A 815 30.23 -16.52 -1.13
C PRO A 815 28.76 -16.43 -0.70
N LEU A 816 28.20 -15.21 -0.61
CA LEU A 816 26.83 -14.96 -0.15
C LEU A 816 25.81 -14.82 -1.29
N LEU A 817 26.21 -15.09 -2.54
CA LEU A 817 25.36 -14.92 -3.71
C LEU A 817 24.11 -15.81 -3.61
N LYS A 818 22.93 -15.20 -3.68
CA LYS A 818 21.61 -15.86 -3.63
C LYS A 818 20.93 -15.90 -4.98
N LYS A 819 21.10 -14.84 -5.78
CA LYS A 819 20.48 -14.68 -7.10
C LYS A 819 21.52 -14.27 -8.12
N PHE A 820 21.49 -14.94 -9.27
CA PHE A 820 22.37 -14.67 -10.39
C PHE A 820 21.56 -14.58 -11.68
N SER A 821 21.78 -13.53 -12.48
CA SER A 821 21.06 -13.28 -13.72
C SER A 821 22.02 -12.93 -14.86
N LEU A 822 21.86 -13.59 -16.00
CA LEU A 822 22.58 -13.31 -17.25
C LEU A 822 21.59 -13.14 -18.40
N THR A 823 21.68 -12.01 -19.11
CA THR A 823 20.80 -11.70 -20.25
C THR A 823 21.63 -11.27 -21.45
N ASN A 824 21.38 -11.84 -22.63
CA ASN A 824 21.95 -11.40 -23.92
C ASN A 824 23.50 -11.28 -23.95
N CYS A 825 24.22 -12.21 -23.31
CA CYS A 825 25.69 -12.23 -23.25
C CYS A 825 26.29 -13.24 -24.26
N GLU A 826 26.41 -12.84 -25.53
CA GLU A 826 26.76 -13.75 -26.65
C GLU A 826 28.16 -14.37 -26.61
N LYS A 827 29.15 -13.71 -25.98
CA LYS A 827 30.55 -14.19 -25.94
C LYS A 827 30.80 -15.33 -24.94
N ILE A 828 29.80 -15.72 -24.15
CA ILE A 828 29.91 -16.86 -23.23
C ILE A 828 29.70 -18.16 -24.03
N SER A 829 30.57 -18.40 -25.01
CA SER A 829 30.56 -19.60 -25.85
C SER A 829 31.83 -20.41 -25.61
N PHE A 830 31.69 -21.66 -25.17
CA PHE A 830 32.81 -22.60 -25.13
C PHE A 830 32.91 -23.28 -26.50
N ARG A 831 34.02 -23.09 -27.22
CA ARG A 831 34.31 -23.91 -28.39
C ARG A 831 34.82 -25.27 -27.92
N LEU A 832 34.00 -26.31 -28.04
CA LEU A 832 34.45 -27.70 -28.01
C LEU A 832 35.32 -27.96 -29.26
N THR A 833 36.56 -27.48 -29.26
CA THR A 833 37.53 -27.90 -30.28
C THR A 833 37.97 -29.32 -29.98
N ALA A 834 37.79 -30.22 -30.94
CA ALA A 834 38.04 -31.65 -30.88
C ALA A 834 39.53 -32.05 -30.76
N ARG A 835 40.29 -31.49 -29.82
CA ARG A 835 41.65 -31.93 -29.47
C ARG A 835 41.84 -31.91 -27.95
N PRO A 836 41.98 -33.08 -27.29
CA PRO A 836 42.06 -33.19 -25.83
C PRO A 836 43.51 -33.09 -25.32
N GLU A 837 44.29 -32.15 -25.85
CA GLU A 837 45.65 -31.91 -25.36
C GLU A 837 45.96 -30.41 -25.47
N GLU A 838 45.64 -29.65 -24.42
CA GLU A 838 46.39 -28.51 -23.87
C GLU A 838 45.52 -27.69 -22.87
N THR A 839 45.92 -27.74 -21.60
CA THR A 839 45.75 -26.72 -20.53
C THR A 839 44.35 -26.21 -20.14
N SER A 840 43.89 -26.68 -18.97
CA SER A 840 43.24 -25.91 -17.89
C SER A 840 42.20 -24.83 -18.23
N VAL A 841 41.20 -25.15 -19.06
CA VAL A 841 40.00 -24.29 -19.15
C VAL A 841 39.15 -24.55 -17.90
N MET A 842 39.15 -23.59 -16.97
CA MET A 842 38.24 -23.57 -15.83
C MET A 842 36.80 -23.61 -16.35
N HIS A 843 36.19 -24.78 -16.23
CA HIS A 843 34.82 -24.96 -16.63
C HIS A 843 33.94 -24.12 -15.69
N PHE A 844 33.08 -23.25 -16.23
CA PHE A 844 32.16 -22.40 -15.45
C PHE A 844 31.36 -23.24 -14.45
N TRP A 845 30.95 -24.44 -14.88
CA TRP A 845 30.27 -25.47 -14.07
C TRP A 845 31.17 -26.47 -13.33
N SER A 846 32.45 -26.17 -13.14
CA SER A 846 33.38 -27.07 -12.42
C SER A 846 33.10 -27.11 -10.92
N LYS A 847 33.43 -28.24 -10.30
CA LYS A 847 33.38 -28.46 -8.84
C LYS A 847 34.16 -27.40 -8.03
N GLN A 848 35.16 -26.75 -8.64
CA GLN A 848 35.94 -25.67 -8.01
C GLN A 848 35.21 -24.31 -7.95
N CYS A 849 34.31 -24.03 -8.89
CA CYS A 849 33.55 -22.77 -8.94
C CYS A 849 32.19 -22.89 -8.25
N LEU A 850 31.32 -23.85 -8.60
CA LEU A 850 29.98 -23.95 -8.00
C LEU A 850 29.89 -24.73 -6.71
N GLY A 851 30.84 -25.62 -6.42
CA GLY A 851 30.91 -26.28 -5.12
C GLY A 851 31.07 -25.31 -3.94
N LYS A 852 31.36 -24.04 -4.21
CA LYS A 852 31.46 -22.95 -3.23
C LYS A 852 30.17 -22.13 -3.04
N PHE A 853 29.20 -22.20 -3.95
CA PHE A 853 27.93 -21.46 -3.84
C PHE A 853 26.92 -22.20 -2.96
N THR A 854 27.17 -22.21 -1.65
CA THR A 854 26.25 -22.82 -0.68
C THR A 854 24.95 -22.03 -0.52
N SER A 855 24.90 -20.77 -0.98
CA SER A 855 23.76 -19.85 -0.77
C SER A 855 22.92 -19.55 -2.01
N LEU A 856 23.34 -20.00 -3.20
CA LEU A 856 22.69 -19.67 -4.47
C LEU A 856 21.34 -20.39 -4.61
N LYS A 857 20.25 -19.63 -4.69
CA LYS A 857 18.87 -20.15 -4.72
C LYS A 857 18.19 -19.98 -6.07
N LYS A 858 18.49 -18.89 -6.79
CA LYS A 858 17.85 -18.56 -8.06
C LYS A 858 18.88 -18.23 -9.14
N VAL A 859 18.72 -18.85 -10.31
CA VAL A 859 19.50 -18.55 -11.52
C VAL A 859 18.54 -18.22 -12.66
N VAL A 860 18.80 -17.10 -13.33
CA VAL A 860 18.06 -16.64 -14.51
C VAL A 860 19.03 -16.52 -15.69
N ILE A 861 18.72 -17.16 -16.80
CA ILE A 861 19.50 -17.12 -18.04
C ILE A 861 18.56 -16.80 -19.19
N GLU A 862 18.83 -15.71 -19.90
CA GLU A 862 18.03 -15.23 -21.03
C GLU A 862 18.92 -14.90 -22.22
N ASP A 863 18.59 -15.41 -23.40
CA ASP A 863 19.27 -15.12 -24.68
C ASP A 863 20.81 -15.26 -24.63
N CYS A 864 21.32 -16.24 -23.87
CA CYS A 864 22.75 -16.55 -23.78
C CYS A 864 23.04 -17.90 -24.48
N PRO A 865 23.23 -17.90 -25.82
CA PRO A 865 23.39 -19.13 -26.59
C PRO A 865 24.67 -19.87 -26.15
N ASN A 866 24.54 -21.17 -25.83
CA ASN A 866 25.60 -22.11 -25.41
C ASN A 866 26.08 -22.05 -23.94
N LEU A 867 25.46 -21.27 -23.05
CA LEU A 867 25.86 -21.28 -21.63
C LEU A 867 25.50 -22.61 -20.94
N LEU A 868 24.32 -23.15 -21.27
CA LEU A 868 23.77 -24.37 -20.67
C LEU A 868 24.31 -25.66 -21.30
N SER A 869 24.67 -25.65 -22.59
CA SER A 869 25.39 -26.77 -23.25
C SER A 869 26.60 -27.25 -22.45
N THR A 870 27.29 -26.32 -21.79
CA THR A 870 28.46 -26.62 -20.98
C THR A 870 28.12 -27.20 -19.61
N MET A 871 26.95 -26.90 -19.00
CA MET A 871 26.51 -27.63 -17.80
C MET A 871 26.45 -29.13 -18.04
N ILE A 872 26.11 -29.50 -19.27
CA ILE A 872 25.57 -30.82 -19.62
C ILE A 872 26.65 -31.71 -20.25
N SER A 873 27.63 -31.16 -20.98
CA SER A 873 28.63 -31.95 -21.73
C SER A 873 29.78 -32.53 -20.89
N GLY A 874 29.86 -32.23 -19.59
CA GLY A 874 30.97 -32.64 -18.72
C GLY A 874 30.75 -34.01 -18.07
N GLY A 875 31.49 -35.03 -18.50
CA GLY A 875 31.45 -36.37 -17.89
C GLY A 875 31.85 -36.39 -16.40
N MET A 876 31.03 -37.07 -15.58
CA MET A 876 31.29 -37.66 -14.24
C MET A 876 32.08 -36.85 -13.17
N SER A 877 32.24 -35.53 -13.28
CA SER A 877 32.90 -34.73 -12.23
C SER A 877 32.25 -33.38 -11.93
N HIS A 878 30.98 -33.23 -12.26
CA HIS A 878 30.21 -31.99 -12.10
C HIS A 878 29.06 -32.23 -11.13
N ILE A 879 29.13 -31.61 -9.94
CA ILE A 879 28.02 -31.59 -8.98
C ILE A 879 27.45 -30.16 -9.06
N PRO A 880 26.23 -29.96 -9.57
CA PRO A 880 25.61 -28.64 -9.55
C PRO A 880 25.28 -28.22 -8.10
N PRO A 881 25.06 -26.92 -7.83
CA PRO A 881 24.83 -26.43 -6.48
C PRO A 881 23.56 -27.07 -5.88
N SER A 882 23.74 -27.87 -4.82
CA SER A 882 22.64 -28.51 -4.10
C SER A 882 21.68 -27.53 -3.41
N SER A 883 22.03 -26.25 -3.38
CA SER A 883 21.25 -25.14 -2.87
C SER A 883 20.30 -24.51 -3.89
N LEU A 884 20.41 -24.84 -5.18
CA LEU A 884 19.60 -24.22 -6.24
C LEU A 884 18.15 -24.71 -6.19
N VAL A 885 17.23 -23.76 -6.08
CA VAL A 885 15.79 -24.01 -5.90
C VAL A 885 15.00 -23.61 -7.14
N ILE A 886 15.39 -22.49 -7.77
CA ILE A 886 14.69 -21.89 -8.91
C ILE A 886 15.64 -21.74 -10.10
N LEU A 887 15.22 -22.24 -11.26
CA LEU A 887 15.93 -22.07 -12.53
C LEU A 887 14.96 -21.51 -13.60
N GLU A 888 15.31 -20.36 -14.14
CA GLU A 888 14.58 -19.69 -15.22
C GLU A 888 15.47 -19.59 -16.45
N VAL A 889 14.98 -20.13 -17.57
CA VAL A 889 15.71 -20.29 -18.82
C VAL A 889 14.87 -19.76 -19.96
N HIS A 890 15.44 -18.80 -20.70
CA HIS A 890 14.76 -18.07 -21.76
C HIS A 890 15.64 -18.01 -23.03
N GLY A 891 15.08 -18.31 -24.20
CA GLY A 891 15.75 -18.01 -25.48
C GLY A 891 16.99 -18.87 -25.81
N ILE A 892 17.03 -20.13 -25.35
CA ILE A 892 18.20 -21.00 -25.55
C ILE A 892 18.17 -21.72 -26.89
N THR A 893 19.36 -21.89 -27.47
CA THR A 893 19.60 -22.55 -28.77
C THR A 893 19.98 -24.03 -28.68
N ASP A 894 20.12 -24.57 -27.47
CA ASP A 894 20.41 -26.00 -27.23
C ASP A 894 19.24 -26.88 -27.70
N SER A 895 19.59 -27.98 -28.39
CA SER A 895 18.60 -28.93 -28.90
C SER A 895 18.03 -29.84 -27.81
N CYS A 896 18.81 -30.13 -26.76
CA CYS A 896 18.33 -30.92 -25.63
C CYS A 896 18.87 -30.37 -24.30
N LEU A 897 17.99 -30.23 -23.30
CA LEU A 897 18.36 -29.85 -21.94
C LEU A 897 18.31 -31.09 -21.04
N GLN A 898 19.47 -31.54 -20.56
CA GLN A 898 19.58 -32.60 -19.55
C GLN A 898 19.84 -31.97 -18.18
N LEU A 899 18.89 -32.06 -17.26
CA LEU A 899 18.99 -31.43 -15.94
C LEU A 899 19.19 -32.43 -14.79
N SER A 900 19.50 -33.70 -15.10
CA SER A 900 19.40 -34.86 -14.19
C SER A 900 20.13 -34.76 -12.85
N GLU A 901 21.09 -33.86 -12.70
CA GLU A 901 21.89 -33.66 -11.48
C GLU A 901 21.31 -32.59 -10.53
N LEU A 902 20.27 -31.83 -10.94
CA LEU A 902 19.64 -30.75 -10.17
C LEU A 902 18.51 -31.23 -9.25
N SER A 903 18.80 -32.20 -8.40
CA SER A 903 17.79 -32.86 -7.53
C SER A 903 17.06 -31.94 -6.53
N SER A 904 17.64 -30.80 -6.16
CA SER A 904 17.04 -29.83 -5.21
C SER A 904 16.04 -28.85 -5.84
N LEU A 905 15.88 -28.86 -7.16
CA LEU A 905 15.09 -27.88 -7.89
C LEU A 905 13.59 -28.05 -7.58
N THR A 906 12.92 -26.98 -7.14
CA THR A 906 11.47 -26.97 -6.91
C THR A 906 10.70 -26.26 -8.02
N ASP A 907 11.34 -25.30 -8.70
CA ASP A 907 10.70 -24.44 -9.71
C ASP A 907 11.56 -24.38 -10.97
N LEU A 908 11.00 -24.85 -12.09
CA LEU A 908 11.65 -24.79 -13.40
C LEU A 908 10.77 -24.03 -14.39
N ARG A 909 11.31 -22.96 -14.97
CA ARG A 909 10.68 -22.22 -16.07
C ARG A 909 11.57 -22.26 -17.30
N VAL A 910 11.04 -22.76 -18.40
CA VAL A 910 11.70 -22.79 -19.71
C VAL A 910 10.82 -22.06 -20.69
N SER A 911 11.32 -21.04 -21.39
CA SER A 911 10.51 -20.36 -22.39
C SER A 911 11.27 -19.80 -23.59
N ALA A 912 10.55 -19.61 -24.70
CA ALA A 912 11.07 -19.07 -25.96
C ALA A 912 12.32 -19.79 -26.51
N CYS A 913 12.55 -21.06 -26.13
CA CYS A 913 13.69 -21.85 -26.62
C CYS A 913 13.37 -22.44 -28.00
N ALA A 914 13.70 -21.73 -29.07
CA ALA A 914 13.30 -22.08 -30.44
C ALA A 914 13.92 -23.39 -30.96
N SER A 915 15.11 -23.77 -30.49
CA SER A 915 15.83 -24.97 -30.95
C SER A 915 15.57 -26.23 -30.12
N LEU A 916 14.91 -26.09 -28.96
CA LEU A 916 14.76 -27.16 -27.99
C LEU A 916 13.82 -28.24 -28.53
N THR A 917 14.34 -29.46 -28.75
CA THR A 917 13.56 -30.62 -29.22
C THR A 917 13.24 -31.60 -28.11
N CYS A 918 14.10 -31.72 -27.09
CA CYS A 918 13.87 -32.54 -25.90
C CYS A 918 14.22 -31.85 -24.58
N LEU A 919 13.44 -32.14 -23.54
CA LEU A 919 13.73 -31.77 -22.15
C LEU A 919 13.72 -33.05 -21.30
N ASN A 920 14.85 -33.36 -20.65
CA ASN A 920 14.99 -34.52 -19.77
C ASN A 920 14.89 -34.08 -18.29
N LEU A 921 13.89 -34.63 -17.60
CA LEU A 921 13.55 -34.36 -16.20
C LEU A 921 13.84 -35.57 -15.28
N ASP A 922 14.66 -36.52 -15.71
CA ASP A 922 15.05 -37.67 -14.87
C ASP A 922 15.61 -37.18 -13.52
N CYS A 923 15.33 -37.90 -12.45
CA CYS A 923 15.82 -37.64 -11.07
C CYS A 923 15.32 -36.35 -10.37
N HIS A 924 14.36 -35.60 -10.92
CA HIS A 924 13.80 -34.39 -10.28
C HIS A 924 12.63 -34.70 -9.32
N THR A 925 12.91 -35.38 -8.21
CA THR A 925 11.86 -35.79 -7.26
C THR A 925 11.28 -34.63 -6.44
N ALA A 926 12.00 -33.51 -6.31
CA ALA A 926 11.60 -32.34 -5.53
C ALA A 926 10.80 -31.28 -6.31
N LEU A 927 10.69 -31.41 -7.64
CA LEU A 927 10.08 -30.41 -8.52
C LEU A 927 8.59 -30.26 -8.19
N ARG A 928 8.16 -29.03 -7.90
CA ARG A 928 6.76 -28.68 -7.53
C ARG A 928 6.05 -27.94 -8.65
N GLU A 929 6.77 -27.06 -9.35
CA GLU A 929 6.25 -26.25 -10.44
C GLU A 929 7.11 -26.39 -11.71
N LEU A 930 6.46 -26.71 -12.82
CA LEU A 930 7.07 -26.78 -14.14
C LEU A 930 6.27 -25.92 -15.12
N ASN A 931 6.94 -24.93 -15.72
CA ASN A 931 6.33 -24.02 -16.70
C ASN A 931 7.14 -24.03 -18.00
N ILE A 932 6.52 -24.45 -19.11
CA ILE A 932 7.14 -24.48 -20.43
C ILE A 932 6.32 -23.60 -21.38
N LEU A 933 6.91 -22.52 -21.91
CA LEU A 933 6.17 -21.51 -22.67
C LEU A 933 6.86 -21.19 -24.02
N GLY A 934 6.18 -21.29 -25.14
CA GLY A 934 6.71 -20.86 -26.45
C GLY A 934 7.93 -21.64 -26.95
N CYS A 935 8.05 -22.92 -26.57
CA CYS A 935 9.12 -23.82 -27.06
C CYS A 935 8.61 -24.61 -28.27
N GLY A 936 8.61 -23.98 -29.45
CA GLY A 936 7.88 -24.47 -30.63
C GLY A 936 8.38 -25.81 -31.21
N MET A 937 9.67 -26.14 -31.07
CA MET A 937 10.28 -27.37 -31.61
C MET A 937 10.28 -28.55 -30.63
N LEU A 938 9.78 -28.35 -29.41
CA LEU A 938 9.80 -29.35 -28.34
C LEU A 938 8.88 -30.51 -28.71
N SER A 939 9.45 -31.69 -28.95
CA SER A 939 8.73 -32.88 -29.38
C SER A 939 8.64 -33.98 -28.31
N SER A 940 9.52 -33.94 -27.30
CA SER A 940 9.58 -34.94 -26.22
C SER A 940 9.88 -34.34 -24.85
N LEU A 941 9.16 -34.83 -23.84
CA LEU A 941 9.44 -34.62 -22.41
C LEU A 941 9.81 -35.96 -21.78
N GLU A 942 11.09 -36.16 -21.48
CA GLU A 942 11.61 -37.40 -20.87
C GLU A 942 11.66 -37.27 -19.35
N GLY A 943 11.53 -38.38 -18.62
CA GLY A 943 11.69 -38.39 -17.16
C GLY A 943 10.54 -37.79 -16.34
N MET A 944 9.41 -37.41 -16.98
CA MET A 944 8.22 -36.88 -16.30
C MET A 944 7.73 -37.75 -15.14
N GLN A 945 7.87 -39.09 -15.25
CA GLN A 945 7.50 -40.04 -14.20
C GLN A 945 8.31 -39.91 -12.90
N SER A 946 9.50 -39.32 -12.94
CA SER A 946 10.36 -39.09 -11.78
C SER A 946 9.94 -37.88 -10.94
N CYS A 947 9.07 -37.02 -11.46
CA CYS A 947 8.63 -35.77 -10.82
C CYS A 947 7.50 -36.00 -9.80
N GLU A 948 7.70 -36.87 -8.82
CA GLU A 948 6.65 -37.31 -7.87
C GLU A 948 6.06 -36.17 -7.02
N ALA A 949 6.81 -35.10 -6.75
CA ALA A 949 6.34 -33.95 -5.97
C ALA A 949 5.60 -32.89 -6.80
N LEU A 950 5.47 -33.06 -8.12
CA LEU A 950 4.93 -32.03 -9.01
C LEU A 950 3.47 -31.75 -8.71
N ARG A 951 3.16 -30.49 -8.40
CA ARG A 951 1.81 -30.02 -8.05
C ARG A 951 1.18 -29.21 -9.18
N GLN A 952 1.99 -28.45 -9.90
CA GLN A 952 1.56 -27.58 -10.98
C GLN A 952 2.42 -27.82 -12.22
N PHE A 953 1.75 -28.05 -13.35
CA PHE A 953 2.38 -28.19 -14.65
C PHE A 953 1.64 -27.35 -15.68
N SER A 954 2.36 -26.46 -16.36
CA SER A 954 1.81 -25.61 -17.42
C SER A 954 2.65 -25.74 -18.69
N ILE A 955 1.99 -25.97 -19.82
CA ILE A 955 2.61 -25.97 -21.14
C ILE A 955 1.82 -25.09 -22.12
N TYR A 956 2.50 -24.11 -22.72
CA TYR A 956 1.91 -23.13 -23.62
C TYR A 956 2.70 -23.05 -24.94
N ASP A 957 2.01 -23.08 -26.07
CA ASP A 957 2.59 -22.84 -27.41
C ASP A 957 3.77 -23.75 -27.80
N CYS A 958 3.71 -25.04 -27.41
CA CYS A 958 4.69 -26.07 -27.81
C CYS A 958 4.20 -26.86 -29.03
N LYS A 959 4.31 -26.25 -30.21
CA LYS A 959 3.68 -26.73 -31.45
C LYS A 959 4.16 -28.10 -31.93
N ALA A 960 5.40 -28.53 -31.68
CA ALA A 960 5.91 -29.83 -32.14
C ALA A 960 5.53 -31.02 -31.22
N LEU A 961 4.89 -30.76 -30.08
CA LEU A 961 4.56 -31.81 -29.12
C LEU A 961 3.33 -32.61 -29.59
N CYS A 962 3.56 -33.86 -30.02
CA CYS A 962 2.51 -34.72 -30.55
C CYS A 962 1.83 -35.61 -29.50
N SER A 963 2.54 -35.97 -28.43
CA SER A 963 2.00 -36.84 -27.38
C SER A 963 2.57 -36.46 -26.01
N LEU A 964 1.73 -36.50 -24.99
CA LEU A 964 2.12 -36.19 -23.61
C LEU A 964 1.58 -37.26 -22.66
N ARG A 965 2.45 -37.85 -21.84
CA ARG A 965 2.07 -38.84 -20.81
C ARG A 965 2.30 -38.25 -19.44
N VAL A 966 1.22 -37.90 -18.74
CA VAL A 966 1.28 -37.29 -17.41
C VAL A 966 0.97 -38.37 -16.38
N SER A 967 1.97 -39.20 -16.08
CA SER A 967 1.85 -40.29 -15.11
C SER A 967 2.13 -39.82 -13.67
N LEU A 968 1.46 -38.76 -13.21
CA LEU A 968 1.77 -38.07 -11.95
C LEU A 968 0.57 -38.07 -10.98
N GLY A 969 0.67 -38.84 -9.91
CA GLY A 969 -0.40 -39.01 -8.92
C GLY A 969 -0.69 -37.78 -8.04
N ASN A 970 0.32 -36.94 -7.80
CA ASN A 970 0.24 -35.77 -6.90
C ASN A 970 -0.11 -34.46 -7.62
N LEU A 971 -0.28 -34.49 -8.94
CA LEU A 971 -0.54 -33.30 -9.74
C LEU A 971 -1.91 -32.72 -9.39
N THR A 972 -1.95 -31.45 -8.97
CA THR A 972 -3.17 -30.75 -8.56
C THR A 972 -3.71 -29.81 -9.64
N THR A 973 -2.80 -29.21 -10.43
CA THR A 973 -3.13 -28.25 -11.48
C THR A 973 -2.39 -28.61 -12.77
N LEU A 974 -3.14 -28.76 -13.86
CA LEU A 974 -2.62 -28.99 -15.20
C LEU A 974 -3.19 -27.94 -16.16
N SER A 975 -2.32 -27.19 -16.83
CA SER A 975 -2.71 -26.28 -17.91
C SER A 975 -2.00 -26.62 -19.23
N ILE A 976 -2.79 -26.85 -20.28
CA ILE A 976 -2.30 -27.15 -21.63
C ILE A 976 -2.98 -26.18 -22.60
N GLU A 977 -2.22 -25.21 -23.12
CA GLU A 977 -2.80 -24.10 -23.88
C GLU A 977 -2.03 -23.87 -25.19
N SER A 978 -2.73 -23.64 -26.30
CA SER A 978 -2.16 -23.36 -27.63
C SER A 978 -1.21 -24.45 -28.15
N ASN A 979 -1.53 -25.74 -27.94
CA ASN A 979 -0.73 -26.88 -28.43
C ASN A 979 -1.45 -27.62 -29.59
N PRO A 980 -1.39 -27.11 -30.84
CA PRO A 980 -2.29 -27.52 -31.92
C PRO A 980 -2.01 -28.92 -32.52
N ASN A 981 -0.81 -29.49 -32.31
CA ASN A 981 -0.45 -30.81 -32.84
C ASN A 981 -0.52 -31.94 -31.80
N LEU A 982 -0.92 -31.63 -30.57
CA LEU A 982 -1.04 -32.63 -29.51
C LEU A 982 -2.17 -33.62 -29.86
N ALA A 983 -1.80 -34.82 -30.29
CA ALA A 983 -2.71 -35.86 -30.77
C ALA A 983 -3.09 -36.88 -29.70
N TYR A 984 -2.32 -36.99 -28.62
CA TYR A 984 -2.55 -37.97 -27.55
C TYR A 984 -2.17 -37.41 -26.18
N LEU A 985 -3.06 -37.52 -25.20
CA LEU A 985 -2.80 -37.24 -23.80
C LEU A 985 -3.27 -38.40 -22.90
N ASP A 986 -2.39 -38.85 -22.00
CA ASP A 986 -2.70 -39.85 -20.98
C ASP A 986 -2.83 -39.20 -19.59
N LEU A 987 -4.03 -39.26 -19.01
CA LEU A 987 -4.38 -38.74 -17.69
C LEU A 987 -4.71 -39.84 -16.67
N ASN A 988 -4.52 -41.13 -17.01
CA ASN A 988 -5.01 -42.25 -16.19
C ASN A 988 -4.53 -42.23 -14.73
N SER A 989 -3.32 -41.71 -14.49
CA SER A 989 -2.68 -41.66 -13.17
C SER A 989 -2.93 -40.36 -12.40
N CYS A 990 -3.56 -39.35 -13.00
CA CYS A 990 -3.77 -38.00 -12.43
C CYS A 990 -4.94 -37.94 -11.43
N THR A 991 -4.96 -38.83 -10.43
CA THR A 991 -6.11 -38.99 -9.52
C THR A 991 -6.32 -37.84 -8.54
N ALA A 992 -5.28 -37.06 -8.21
CA ALA A 992 -5.35 -35.90 -7.32
C ALA A 992 -5.65 -34.57 -8.03
N LEU A 993 -5.89 -34.59 -9.35
CA LEU A 993 -6.07 -33.39 -10.15
C LEU A 993 -7.33 -32.61 -9.73
N GLN A 994 -7.15 -31.37 -9.31
CA GLN A 994 -8.23 -30.47 -8.87
C GLN A 994 -8.60 -29.46 -9.95
N LYS A 995 -7.63 -28.99 -10.73
CA LYS A 995 -7.81 -28.00 -11.79
C LYS A 995 -7.23 -28.49 -13.11
N LEU A 996 -8.04 -28.48 -14.16
CA LEU A 996 -7.64 -28.81 -15.52
C LEU A 996 -8.05 -27.68 -16.47
N CYS A 997 -7.06 -27.06 -17.13
CA CYS A 997 -7.27 -26.05 -18.16
C CYS A 997 -6.73 -26.57 -19.49
N ILE A 998 -7.57 -26.54 -20.53
CA ILE A 998 -7.24 -26.98 -21.87
C ILE A 998 -7.72 -25.92 -22.86
N GLU A 999 -6.82 -25.37 -23.66
CA GLU A 999 -7.17 -24.34 -24.65
C GLU A 999 -6.44 -24.55 -25.97
N GLY A 1000 -7.15 -24.51 -27.12
CA GLY A 1000 -6.53 -24.53 -28.44
C GLY A 1000 -5.75 -25.80 -28.81
N CYS A 1001 -6.23 -26.98 -28.40
CA CYS A 1001 -5.63 -28.29 -28.70
C CYS A 1001 -6.21 -28.93 -29.99
N ALA A 1002 -5.49 -29.90 -30.55
CA ALA A 1002 -5.85 -30.55 -31.84
C ALA A 1002 -7.26 -31.17 -31.85
N THR A 1003 -7.93 -31.09 -33.00
CA THR A 1003 -9.29 -31.65 -33.19
C THR A 1003 -9.33 -33.19 -33.19
N THR A 1004 -8.21 -33.84 -33.51
CA THR A 1004 -8.06 -35.31 -33.55
C THR A 1004 -7.48 -35.91 -32.27
N ALA A 1005 -7.30 -35.09 -31.22
CA ALA A 1005 -6.66 -35.53 -29.99
C ALA A 1005 -7.49 -36.57 -29.23
N SER A 1006 -6.86 -37.69 -28.84
CA SER A 1006 -7.45 -38.69 -27.93
C SER A 1006 -7.04 -38.38 -26.49
N TRP A 1007 -8.02 -38.34 -25.59
CA TRP A 1007 -7.82 -38.05 -24.16
C TRP A 1007 -8.19 -39.26 -23.32
N ASP A 1008 -7.18 -39.98 -22.85
CA ASP A 1008 -7.37 -41.19 -22.04
C ASP A 1008 -7.33 -40.86 -20.54
N GLY A 1009 -8.06 -41.63 -19.73
CA GLY A 1009 -8.04 -41.49 -18.27
C GLY A 1009 -8.96 -40.41 -17.69
N LEU A 1010 -9.84 -39.79 -18.49
CA LEU A 1010 -10.85 -38.83 -18.01
C LEU A 1010 -11.76 -39.41 -16.90
N LYS A 1011 -11.96 -40.73 -16.89
CA LYS A 1011 -12.75 -41.46 -15.88
C LYS A 1011 -12.05 -41.53 -14.51
N SER A 1012 -10.73 -41.34 -14.47
CA SER A 1012 -9.92 -41.43 -13.25
C SER A 1012 -9.85 -40.10 -12.47
N LEU A 1013 -10.39 -39.01 -13.02
CA LEU A 1013 -10.32 -37.65 -12.48
C LEU A 1013 -11.37 -37.39 -11.37
N GLY A 1014 -11.46 -38.27 -10.37
CA GLY A 1014 -12.47 -38.18 -9.31
C GLY A 1014 -12.35 -36.97 -8.37
N ALA A 1015 -11.16 -36.36 -8.29
CA ALA A 1015 -10.87 -35.20 -7.44
C ALA A 1015 -11.10 -33.84 -8.13
N LEU A 1016 -11.48 -33.82 -9.41
CA LEU A 1016 -11.56 -32.60 -10.22
C LEU A 1016 -12.64 -31.63 -9.69
N GLU A 1017 -12.25 -30.38 -9.43
CA GLU A 1017 -13.12 -29.33 -8.92
C GLU A 1017 -13.36 -28.22 -9.95
N ASN A 1018 -12.38 -27.94 -10.81
CA ASN A 1018 -12.45 -26.93 -11.86
C ASN A 1018 -11.97 -27.48 -13.20
N LEU A 1019 -12.84 -27.41 -14.20
CA LEU A 1019 -12.54 -27.78 -15.58
C LEU A 1019 -12.79 -26.58 -16.49
N LYS A 1020 -11.75 -26.14 -17.20
CA LYS A 1020 -11.82 -25.15 -18.28
C LYS A 1020 -11.39 -25.79 -19.60
N VAL A 1021 -12.25 -25.77 -20.60
CA VAL A 1021 -11.99 -26.30 -21.94
C VAL A 1021 -12.43 -25.27 -22.98
N LYS A 1022 -11.49 -24.81 -23.82
CA LYS A 1022 -11.76 -23.89 -24.91
C LYS A 1022 -11.08 -24.34 -26.20
N ASN A 1023 -11.73 -24.15 -27.34
CA ASN A 1023 -11.26 -24.42 -28.70
C ASN A 1023 -10.58 -25.78 -28.86
N SER A 1024 -11.15 -26.83 -28.23
CA SER A 1024 -10.50 -28.16 -28.12
C SER A 1024 -11.48 -29.32 -28.39
N PRO A 1025 -11.99 -29.48 -29.63
CA PRO A 1025 -13.09 -30.42 -29.93
C PRO A 1025 -12.71 -31.91 -29.81
N GLY A 1026 -11.42 -32.25 -29.88
CA GLY A 1026 -10.95 -33.62 -29.59
C GLY A 1026 -11.20 -34.04 -28.13
N PHE A 1027 -11.15 -33.06 -27.21
CA PHE A 1027 -11.53 -33.27 -25.81
C PHE A 1027 -13.02 -33.59 -25.71
N THR A 1028 -13.90 -32.79 -26.34
CA THR A 1028 -15.36 -33.01 -26.31
C THR A 1028 -15.71 -34.43 -26.79
N ARG A 1029 -15.11 -34.88 -27.89
CA ARG A 1029 -15.35 -36.23 -28.41
C ARG A 1029 -14.93 -37.32 -27.42
N SER A 1030 -13.76 -37.19 -26.81
CA SER A 1030 -13.25 -38.14 -25.82
C SER A 1030 -14.10 -38.14 -24.54
N TRP A 1031 -14.57 -36.96 -24.12
CA TRP A 1031 -15.50 -36.76 -23.01
C TRP A 1031 -16.87 -37.44 -23.26
N GLN A 1032 -17.42 -37.32 -24.48
CA GLN A 1032 -18.65 -37.98 -24.90
C GLN A 1032 -18.51 -39.50 -25.00
N LEU A 1033 -17.38 -40.00 -25.52
CA LEU A 1033 -17.10 -41.45 -25.55
C LEU A 1033 -16.99 -42.02 -24.14
N ALA A 1034 -16.33 -41.29 -23.23
CA ALA A 1034 -16.29 -41.66 -21.81
C ALA A 1034 -17.70 -41.71 -21.19
N SER A 1035 -18.62 -40.84 -21.61
CA SER A 1035 -20.03 -40.85 -21.20
C SER A 1035 -20.80 -42.08 -21.67
N ALA A 1036 -20.65 -42.50 -22.93
CA ALA A 1036 -21.36 -43.68 -23.45
C ALA A 1036 -20.94 -44.97 -22.70
N ASP A 1037 -19.69 -45.04 -22.24
CA ASP A 1037 -19.21 -46.10 -21.36
C ASP A 1037 -19.82 -46.04 -19.95
N VAL A 1038 -20.11 -44.84 -19.42
CA VAL A 1038 -20.77 -44.68 -18.11
C VAL A 1038 -22.19 -45.24 -18.14
N GLU A 1039 -22.91 -45.00 -19.22
CA GLU A 1039 -24.29 -45.46 -19.43
C GLU A 1039 -24.39 -46.98 -19.63
N SER A 1040 -23.45 -47.58 -20.36
CA SER A 1040 -23.45 -49.02 -20.66
C SER A 1040 -22.87 -49.91 -19.56
N LYS A 1041 -22.01 -49.39 -18.68
CA LYS A 1041 -21.27 -50.19 -17.66
C LYS A 1041 -21.60 -49.84 -16.20
N HIS A 1042 -22.60 -48.99 -15.93
CA HIS A 1042 -22.97 -48.53 -14.57
C HIS A 1042 -21.76 -48.02 -13.74
N ILE A 1043 -20.87 -47.23 -14.36
CA ILE A 1043 -19.66 -46.73 -13.70
C ILE A 1043 -20.01 -45.50 -12.84
N SER A 1044 -19.72 -45.54 -11.54
CA SER A 1044 -20.18 -44.54 -10.56
C SER A 1044 -19.19 -43.41 -10.21
N TYR A 1045 -18.14 -43.14 -11.01
CA TYR A 1045 -17.03 -42.26 -10.59
C TYR A 1045 -16.62 -41.15 -11.58
N PHE A 1046 -17.48 -40.75 -12.51
CA PHE A 1046 -17.24 -39.58 -13.37
C PHE A 1046 -17.31 -38.28 -12.54
N PRO A 1047 -16.42 -37.26 -12.70
CA PRO A 1047 -16.02 -36.25 -11.69
C PRO A 1047 -17.15 -35.65 -10.84
N ARG A 1048 -17.47 -36.29 -9.72
CA ARG A 1048 -18.57 -35.90 -8.82
C ARG A 1048 -18.28 -34.64 -8.01
N ARG A 1049 -17.02 -34.27 -7.86
CA ARG A 1049 -16.56 -33.10 -7.11
C ARG A 1049 -16.49 -31.82 -7.95
N LEU A 1050 -16.81 -31.89 -9.24
CA LEU A 1050 -16.72 -30.75 -10.14
C LEU A 1050 -17.64 -29.62 -9.66
N GLN A 1051 -17.06 -28.46 -9.37
CA GLN A 1051 -17.77 -27.28 -8.87
C GLN A 1051 -17.86 -26.19 -9.94
N VAL A 1052 -16.84 -26.06 -10.79
CA VAL A 1052 -16.75 -25.05 -11.84
C VAL A 1052 -16.50 -25.74 -13.17
N LEU A 1053 -17.34 -25.44 -14.15
CA LEU A 1053 -17.20 -25.90 -15.53
C LEU A 1053 -17.25 -24.71 -16.48
N ASN A 1054 -16.18 -24.51 -17.23
CA ASN A 1054 -16.06 -23.46 -18.25
C ASN A 1054 -15.77 -24.11 -19.59
N ILE A 1055 -16.70 -24.00 -20.54
CA ILE A 1055 -16.67 -24.70 -21.83
C ILE A 1055 -17.04 -23.75 -22.96
N ASP A 1056 -16.60 -24.06 -24.18
CA ASP A 1056 -17.09 -23.41 -25.40
C ASP A 1056 -17.85 -24.34 -26.35
N ASP A 1057 -17.70 -25.66 -26.18
CA ASP A 1057 -18.47 -26.67 -26.91
C ASP A 1057 -19.55 -27.26 -25.99
N ILE A 1058 -20.82 -26.97 -26.30
CA ILE A 1058 -21.95 -27.45 -25.51
C ILE A 1058 -22.12 -28.98 -25.57
N GLY A 1059 -21.50 -29.66 -26.53
CA GLY A 1059 -21.49 -31.13 -26.62
C GLY A 1059 -20.87 -31.81 -25.39
N VAL A 1060 -20.17 -31.07 -24.52
CA VAL A 1060 -19.71 -31.53 -23.20
C VAL A 1060 -20.88 -31.83 -22.24
N LEU A 1061 -22.03 -31.17 -22.43
CA LEU A 1061 -23.25 -31.37 -21.66
C LEU A 1061 -24.15 -32.43 -22.31
N CYS A 1062 -24.07 -33.67 -21.83
CA CYS A 1062 -25.02 -34.72 -22.20
C CYS A 1062 -25.72 -35.31 -20.96
N VAL A 1063 -26.89 -35.92 -21.18
CA VAL A 1063 -27.78 -36.43 -20.12
C VAL A 1063 -27.08 -37.37 -19.13
N PRO A 1064 -26.28 -38.38 -19.57
CA PRO A 1064 -25.61 -39.29 -18.63
C PRO A 1064 -24.60 -38.57 -17.72
N ILE A 1065 -23.87 -37.57 -18.24
CA ILE A 1065 -22.89 -36.80 -17.47
C ILE A 1065 -23.58 -35.86 -16.49
N CYS A 1066 -24.56 -35.09 -16.98
CA CYS A 1066 -25.23 -34.07 -16.15
C CYS A 1066 -25.96 -34.69 -14.95
N SER A 1067 -26.40 -35.95 -15.06
CA SER A 1067 -26.95 -36.72 -13.91
C SER A 1067 -25.93 -36.99 -12.79
N GLN A 1068 -24.63 -36.98 -13.09
CA GLN A 1068 -23.55 -37.25 -12.12
C GLN A 1068 -22.92 -35.96 -11.55
N LEU A 1069 -23.14 -34.80 -12.18
CA LEU A 1069 -22.57 -33.50 -11.78
C LEU A 1069 -23.34 -32.87 -10.60
N THR A 1070 -23.47 -33.59 -9.49
CA THR A 1070 -24.27 -33.17 -8.32
C THR A 1070 -23.64 -32.06 -7.47
N SER A 1071 -22.36 -31.74 -7.71
CA SER A 1071 -21.62 -30.70 -6.97
C SER A 1071 -21.41 -29.41 -7.79
N LEU A 1072 -21.88 -29.34 -9.04
CA LEU A 1072 -21.60 -28.21 -9.93
C LEU A 1072 -22.31 -26.96 -9.43
N LYS A 1073 -21.53 -25.90 -9.15
CA LYS A 1073 -22.00 -24.61 -8.64
C LYS A 1073 -22.02 -23.55 -9.72
N THR A 1074 -21.01 -23.54 -10.60
CA THR A 1074 -20.86 -22.53 -11.64
C THR A 1074 -20.64 -23.19 -12.99
N LEU A 1075 -21.45 -22.79 -13.97
CA LEU A 1075 -21.34 -23.21 -15.35
C LEU A 1075 -21.20 -21.97 -16.22
N THR A 1076 -20.10 -21.88 -16.95
CA THR A 1076 -19.88 -20.84 -17.95
C THR A 1076 -19.79 -21.50 -19.32
N ILE A 1077 -20.59 -21.01 -20.26
CA ILE A 1077 -20.61 -21.46 -21.65
C ILE A 1077 -20.23 -20.28 -22.53
N HIS A 1078 -19.14 -20.42 -23.28
CA HIS A 1078 -18.63 -19.43 -24.25
C HIS A 1078 -19.04 -19.84 -25.68
N GLY A 1079 -19.34 -18.89 -26.56
CA GLY A 1079 -19.39 -19.16 -27.99
C GLY A 1079 -17.98 -19.17 -28.58
N SER A 1080 -17.65 -20.11 -29.49
CA SER A 1080 -16.33 -20.12 -30.12
C SER A 1080 -16.24 -19.11 -31.25
N ILE A 1081 -15.36 -18.12 -31.11
CA ILE A 1081 -14.98 -17.19 -32.18
C ILE A 1081 -14.11 -17.82 -33.28
N TYR A 1082 -13.58 -19.04 -33.07
CA TYR A 1082 -12.68 -19.72 -34.02
C TYR A 1082 -13.36 -20.85 -34.81
N CYS A 1083 -14.50 -21.35 -34.35
CA CYS A 1083 -15.28 -22.35 -35.06
C CYS A 1083 -16.31 -21.70 -35.99
N ARG A 1084 -16.01 -21.62 -37.30
CA ARG A 1084 -16.99 -21.28 -38.38
C ARG A 1084 -18.20 -22.24 -38.47
N ARG A 1085 -18.35 -23.19 -37.53
CA ARG A 1085 -19.47 -24.14 -37.43
C ARG A 1085 -20.48 -23.81 -36.34
N ASP A 1086 -20.27 -22.78 -35.52
CA ASP A 1086 -21.19 -22.42 -34.43
C ASP A 1086 -22.40 -21.61 -34.91
N TYR A 1087 -23.05 -22.10 -35.97
CA TYR A 1087 -24.41 -21.71 -36.32
C TYR A 1087 -25.40 -22.43 -35.39
N VAL A 1088 -25.24 -22.23 -34.07
CA VAL A 1088 -26.18 -22.74 -33.07
C VAL A 1088 -27.24 -21.67 -32.86
N ASP A 1089 -28.34 -21.78 -33.61
CA ASP A 1089 -29.48 -20.85 -33.52
C ASP A 1089 -30.43 -21.20 -32.36
N ALA A 1090 -30.41 -22.46 -31.91
CA ALA A 1090 -31.12 -22.95 -30.73
C ALA A 1090 -30.35 -24.11 -30.05
N LEU A 1091 -30.54 -24.25 -28.74
CA LEU A 1091 -30.16 -25.45 -27.99
C LEU A 1091 -31.05 -26.62 -28.44
N THR A 1092 -30.49 -27.82 -28.58
CA THR A 1092 -31.30 -29.03 -28.88
C THR A 1092 -32.08 -29.46 -27.63
N ASP A 1093 -33.20 -30.16 -27.83
CA ASP A 1093 -34.01 -30.73 -26.74
C ASP A 1093 -33.17 -31.55 -25.74
N ASP A 1094 -32.11 -32.22 -26.22
CA ASP A 1094 -31.26 -33.05 -25.38
C ASP A 1094 -30.25 -32.23 -24.56
N HIS A 1095 -29.75 -31.10 -25.08
CA HIS A 1095 -28.94 -30.16 -24.30
C HIS A 1095 -29.77 -29.49 -23.21
N GLU A 1096 -31.02 -29.11 -23.52
CA GLU A 1096 -31.93 -28.57 -22.51
C GLU A 1096 -32.22 -29.59 -21.41
N LYS A 1097 -32.58 -30.83 -21.76
CA LYS A 1097 -32.75 -31.93 -20.78
C LYS A 1097 -31.52 -32.14 -19.92
N ALA A 1098 -30.32 -32.10 -20.51
CA ALA A 1098 -29.07 -32.28 -19.79
C ALA A 1098 -28.85 -31.16 -18.76
N LEU A 1099 -29.04 -29.90 -19.16
CA LEU A 1099 -28.88 -28.74 -18.29
C LEU A 1099 -29.85 -28.76 -17.10
N LEU A 1100 -31.08 -29.25 -17.30
CA LEU A 1100 -32.10 -29.41 -16.26
C LEU A 1100 -31.75 -30.43 -15.17
N LEU A 1101 -30.84 -31.37 -15.44
CA LEU A 1101 -30.40 -32.36 -14.46
C LEU A 1101 -29.41 -31.78 -13.43
N VAL A 1102 -28.80 -30.63 -13.72
CA VAL A 1102 -27.78 -29.99 -12.86
C VAL A 1102 -28.44 -29.11 -11.80
N THR A 1103 -29.19 -29.73 -10.90
CA THR A 1103 -29.98 -29.04 -9.86
C THR A 1103 -29.16 -28.31 -8.78
N SER A 1104 -27.84 -28.54 -8.71
CA SER A 1104 -26.93 -27.90 -7.75
C SER A 1104 -26.45 -26.50 -8.16
N LEU A 1105 -26.72 -26.09 -9.40
CA LEU A 1105 -26.16 -24.89 -10.03
C LEU A 1105 -26.60 -23.61 -9.29
N ARG A 1106 -25.63 -22.74 -8.99
CA ARG A 1106 -25.81 -21.44 -8.34
C ARG A 1106 -25.48 -20.26 -9.25
N GLY A 1107 -24.59 -20.43 -10.22
CA GLY A 1107 -24.22 -19.43 -11.20
C GLY A 1107 -24.24 -20.02 -12.60
N LEU A 1108 -24.89 -19.33 -13.54
CA LEU A 1108 -24.89 -19.65 -14.96
C LEU A 1108 -24.45 -18.42 -15.74
N GLU A 1109 -23.42 -18.59 -16.57
CA GLU A 1109 -22.92 -17.55 -17.46
C GLU A 1109 -22.96 -18.05 -18.91
N ILE A 1110 -23.56 -17.24 -19.77
CA ILE A 1110 -23.64 -17.48 -21.22
C ILE A 1110 -23.01 -16.28 -21.91
N ASP A 1111 -21.91 -16.52 -22.61
CA ASP A 1111 -21.05 -15.47 -23.14
C ASP A 1111 -20.72 -15.71 -24.62
N GLN A 1112 -20.70 -14.66 -25.45
CA GLN A 1112 -20.28 -14.71 -26.88
C GLN A 1112 -21.09 -15.65 -27.81
N PHE A 1113 -22.35 -15.94 -27.50
CA PHE A 1113 -23.24 -16.67 -28.43
C PHE A 1113 -23.91 -15.72 -29.43
N GLU A 1114 -23.27 -15.47 -30.56
CA GLU A 1114 -23.75 -14.51 -31.56
C GLU A 1114 -25.03 -14.96 -32.29
N HIS A 1115 -25.28 -16.26 -32.41
CA HIS A 1115 -26.38 -16.83 -33.19
C HIS A 1115 -27.57 -17.35 -32.37
N LEU A 1116 -27.41 -17.49 -31.04
CA LEU A 1116 -28.44 -18.05 -30.17
C LEU A 1116 -29.65 -17.12 -30.07
N ARG A 1117 -30.85 -17.64 -30.37
CA ARG A 1117 -32.09 -16.82 -30.44
C ARG A 1117 -32.88 -16.80 -29.13
N SER A 1118 -32.68 -17.77 -28.25
CA SER A 1118 -33.41 -17.89 -26.99
C SER A 1118 -32.59 -18.58 -25.91
N LEU A 1119 -32.84 -18.22 -24.65
CA LEU A 1119 -32.35 -18.95 -23.48
C LEU A 1119 -33.11 -20.28 -23.31
N PRO A 1120 -32.54 -21.28 -22.62
CA PRO A 1120 -33.19 -22.57 -22.41
C PRO A 1120 -34.57 -22.43 -21.76
N ALA A 1121 -35.58 -23.12 -22.31
CA ALA A 1121 -36.98 -22.94 -21.92
C ALA A 1121 -37.26 -23.31 -20.45
N GLY A 1122 -36.52 -24.28 -19.89
CA GLY A 1122 -36.75 -24.83 -18.54
C GLY A 1122 -35.90 -24.23 -17.41
N LEU A 1123 -35.25 -23.07 -17.59
CA LEU A 1123 -34.40 -22.46 -16.54
C LEU A 1123 -35.13 -22.28 -15.18
N GLU A 1124 -36.46 -22.18 -15.19
CA GLU A 1124 -37.30 -22.14 -13.99
C GLU A 1124 -37.14 -23.35 -13.04
N CYS A 1125 -36.76 -24.51 -13.58
CA CYS A 1125 -36.56 -25.74 -12.82
C CYS A 1125 -35.27 -25.72 -11.97
N LEU A 1126 -34.34 -24.78 -12.23
CA LEU A 1126 -33.08 -24.64 -11.50
C LEU A 1126 -33.28 -23.84 -10.20
N THR A 1127 -33.99 -24.43 -9.24
CA THR A 1127 -34.41 -23.79 -7.97
C THR A 1127 -33.29 -23.26 -7.05
N ARG A 1128 -32.01 -23.52 -7.37
CA ARG A 1128 -30.84 -23.06 -6.60
C ARG A 1128 -30.02 -21.98 -7.30
N LEU A 1129 -30.39 -21.60 -8.53
CA LEU A 1129 -29.66 -20.62 -9.33
C LEU A 1129 -29.83 -19.22 -8.72
N GLN A 1130 -28.70 -18.61 -8.32
CA GLN A 1130 -28.62 -17.32 -7.64
C GLN A 1130 -28.08 -16.21 -8.55
N SER A 1131 -27.21 -16.55 -9.50
CA SER A 1131 -26.60 -15.61 -10.43
C SER A 1131 -26.79 -16.07 -11.88
N LEU A 1132 -27.23 -15.16 -12.75
CA LEU A 1132 -27.35 -15.37 -14.19
C LEU A 1132 -26.68 -14.22 -14.93
N ILE A 1133 -25.62 -14.53 -15.68
CA ILE A 1133 -24.87 -13.56 -16.48
C ILE A 1133 -25.07 -13.90 -17.95
N VAL A 1134 -25.50 -12.92 -18.74
CA VAL A 1134 -25.62 -13.06 -20.20
C VAL A 1134 -24.85 -11.93 -20.86
N SER A 1135 -23.79 -12.27 -21.58
CA SER A 1135 -22.92 -11.29 -22.22
C SER A 1135 -22.69 -11.59 -23.70
N ARG A 1136 -22.63 -10.54 -24.52
CA ARG A 1136 -22.30 -10.60 -25.95
C ARG A 1136 -23.16 -11.59 -26.75
N CYS A 1137 -24.45 -11.67 -26.41
CA CYS A 1137 -25.46 -12.50 -27.08
C CYS A 1137 -26.53 -11.59 -27.74
N GLY A 1138 -26.28 -11.16 -28.98
CA GLY A 1138 -27.05 -10.08 -29.63
C GLY A 1138 -28.44 -10.47 -30.16
N LEU A 1139 -28.69 -11.74 -30.46
CA LEU A 1139 -29.94 -12.21 -31.08
C LEU A 1139 -31.00 -12.71 -30.09
N ILE A 1140 -30.66 -12.83 -28.80
CA ILE A 1140 -31.62 -13.18 -27.76
C ILE A 1140 -32.49 -11.97 -27.48
N THR A 1141 -33.80 -12.06 -27.75
CA THR A 1141 -34.74 -10.93 -27.66
C THR A 1141 -35.75 -11.04 -26.50
N SER A 1142 -35.85 -12.20 -25.85
CA SER A 1142 -36.80 -12.42 -24.74
C SER A 1142 -36.31 -13.42 -23.72
N LEU A 1143 -36.81 -13.28 -22.48
CA LEU A 1143 -36.69 -14.32 -21.46
C LEU A 1143 -37.64 -15.51 -21.75
N PRO A 1144 -37.35 -16.71 -21.24
CA PRO A 1144 -38.21 -17.89 -21.41
C PRO A 1144 -39.65 -17.65 -20.94
N VAL A 1145 -40.62 -18.10 -21.76
CA VAL A 1145 -42.07 -18.00 -21.48
C VAL A 1145 -42.46 -19.06 -20.45
N GLY A 1146 -42.32 -18.70 -19.17
CA GLY A 1146 -42.57 -19.57 -18.01
C GLY A 1146 -42.26 -18.86 -16.68
N GLY A 1147 -41.36 -17.87 -16.73
CA GLY A 1147 -40.96 -17.09 -15.56
C GLY A 1147 -39.75 -17.74 -14.89
N VAL A 1148 -38.59 -17.11 -15.03
CA VAL A 1148 -37.31 -17.67 -14.59
C VAL A 1148 -37.00 -17.20 -13.15
N LEU A 1149 -36.82 -18.17 -12.25
CA LEU A 1149 -36.05 -18.22 -10.99
C LEU A 1149 -36.54 -17.41 -9.77
N ALA A 1150 -37.29 -18.06 -8.87
CA ALA A 1150 -37.59 -17.53 -7.52
C ALA A 1150 -36.35 -17.38 -6.61
N SER A 1151 -35.22 -18.02 -6.95
CA SER A 1151 -33.97 -18.05 -6.17
C SER A 1151 -32.91 -17.05 -6.65
N LEU A 1152 -33.14 -16.36 -7.78
CA LEU A 1152 -32.16 -15.47 -8.41
C LEU A 1152 -31.98 -14.19 -7.57
N ARG A 1153 -30.73 -13.83 -7.31
CA ARG A 1153 -30.30 -12.66 -6.53
C ARG A 1153 -29.56 -11.64 -7.38
N ASP A 1154 -28.80 -12.12 -8.35
CA ASP A 1154 -27.92 -11.31 -9.19
C ASP A 1154 -28.18 -11.63 -10.66
N MET A 1155 -28.37 -10.59 -11.47
CA MET A 1155 -28.54 -10.72 -12.92
C MET A 1155 -27.70 -9.67 -13.63
N GLU A 1156 -26.86 -10.10 -14.56
CA GLU A 1156 -25.98 -9.19 -15.31
C GLU A 1156 -26.18 -9.39 -16.81
N VAL A 1157 -26.35 -8.29 -17.53
CA VAL A 1157 -26.53 -8.29 -18.99
C VAL A 1157 -25.57 -7.29 -19.62
N HIS A 1158 -24.70 -7.78 -20.51
CA HIS A 1158 -23.65 -6.96 -21.14
C HIS A 1158 -23.63 -7.15 -22.66
N GLY A 1159 -23.82 -6.09 -23.45
CA GLY A 1159 -23.72 -6.19 -24.92
C GLY A 1159 -24.72 -7.15 -25.58
N CYS A 1160 -25.92 -7.28 -25.01
CA CYS A 1160 -27.07 -8.03 -25.55
C CYS A 1160 -28.13 -7.08 -26.15
N SER A 1161 -29.20 -7.63 -26.75
CA SER A 1161 -30.29 -6.82 -27.33
C SER A 1161 -30.94 -5.86 -26.33
N GLU A 1162 -31.43 -4.72 -26.81
CA GLU A 1162 -32.13 -3.74 -25.97
C GLU A 1162 -33.44 -4.32 -25.40
N GLU A 1163 -34.13 -5.17 -26.17
CA GLU A 1163 -35.36 -5.84 -25.78
C GLU A 1163 -35.16 -6.78 -24.59
N LEU A 1164 -34.11 -7.62 -24.63
CA LEU A 1164 -33.76 -8.50 -23.51
C LEU A 1164 -33.35 -7.68 -22.29
N THR A 1165 -32.52 -6.66 -22.49
CA THR A 1165 -32.04 -5.79 -21.40
C THR A 1165 -33.21 -5.07 -20.71
N ALA A 1166 -34.20 -4.60 -21.49
CA ALA A 1166 -35.40 -3.97 -20.95
C ALA A 1166 -36.28 -4.95 -20.16
N GLN A 1167 -36.48 -6.18 -20.67
CA GLN A 1167 -37.23 -7.22 -19.96
C GLN A 1167 -36.56 -7.63 -18.65
N CYS A 1168 -35.24 -7.83 -18.65
CA CYS A 1168 -34.46 -8.17 -17.45
C CYS A 1168 -34.50 -7.05 -16.42
N ARG A 1169 -34.38 -5.79 -16.86
CA ARG A 1169 -34.49 -4.60 -16.00
C ARG A 1169 -35.87 -4.46 -15.35
N ALA A 1170 -36.93 -4.72 -16.11
CA ALA A 1170 -38.30 -4.68 -15.58
C ALA A 1170 -38.50 -5.79 -14.52
N MET A 1171 -38.10 -7.02 -14.84
CA MET A 1171 -38.19 -8.15 -13.92
C MET A 1171 -37.40 -7.93 -12.62
N CYS A 1172 -36.17 -7.41 -12.70
CA CYS A 1172 -35.32 -7.17 -11.53
C CYS A 1172 -35.87 -6.06 -10.62
N ARG A 1173 -36.49 -5.02 -11.19
CA ARG A 1173 -37.17 -3.95 -10.43
C ARG A 1173 -38.33 -4.50 -9.60
N ASP A 1174 -39.14 -5.37 -10.17
CA ASP A 1174 -40.32 -5.93 -9.49
C ASP A 1174 -39.95 -6.91 -8.36
N ARG A 1175 -38.77 -7.54 -8.44
CA ARG A 1175 -38.34 -8.59 -7.49
C ARG A 1175 -37.18 -8.21 -6.54
N LYS A 1176 -36.68 -6.97 -6.59
CA LYS A 1176 -35.50 -6.50 -5.81
C LYS A 1176 -34.24 -7.36 -6.04
N ILE A 1177 -34.02 -7.81 -7.27
CA ILE A 1177 -32.82 -8.55 -7.71
C ILE A 1177 -31.76 -7.52 -8.09
N TYR A 1178 -30.50 -7.73 -7.70
CA TYR A 1178 -29.40 -6.88 -8.15
C TYR A 1178 -29.23 -7.02 -9.66
N PHE A 1179 -29.26 -5.88 -10.37
CA PHE A 1179 -29.18 -5.86 -11.83
C PHE A 1179 -28.10 -4.88 -12.28
N SER A 1180 -27.10 -5.39 -12.99
CA SER A 1180 -26.03 -4.56 -13.57
C SER A 1180 -26.14 -4.58 -15.11
N VAL A 1181 -25.91 -3.41 -15.72
CA VAL A 1181 -25.80 -3.27 -17.18
C VAL A 1181 -24.52 -2.52 -17.47
N GLY A 1182 -23.61 -3.16 -18.21
CA GLY A 1182 -22.36 -2.55 -18.65
C GLY A 1182 -22.45 -2.10 -20.10
N ALA A 1183 -22.01 -0.88 -20.38
CA ALA A 1183 -21.68 -0.46 -21.75
C ALA A 1183 -20.30 -1.03 -22.10
N TYR A 1184 -20.22 -1.85 -23.15
CA TYR A 1184 -18.95 -2.32 -23.70
C TYR A 1184 -18.44 -1.25 -24.66
N THR A 1185 -17.39 -0.51 -24.29
CA THR A 1185 -16.56 0.20 -25.27
C THR A 1185 -15.62 -0.82 -25.88
N VAL A 1186 -15.81 -1.13 -27.16
CA VAL A 1186 -14.89 -1.91 -27.96
C VAL A 1186 -13.55 -1.16 -28.00
N GLY A 1187 -12.57 -1.64 -27.22
CA GLY A 1187 -11.17 -1.38 -27.54
C GLY A 1187 -10.88 -2.14 -28.83
N SER A 1188 -10.76 -1.42 -29.93
CA SER A 1188 -10.23 -1.94 -31.18
C SER A 1188 -8.85 -2.52 -30.89
N VAL A 1189 -8.73 -3.84 -30.95
CA VAL A 1189 -7.47 -4.51 -31.20
C VAL A 1189 -7.10 -4.18 -32.64
N GLU A 1190 -6.39 -3.08 -32.83
CA GLU A 1190 -5.51 -2.96 -33.97
C GLU A 1190 -4.39 -3.98 -33.78
N THR A 1191 -4.24 -4.82 -34.79
CA THR A 1191 -3.14 -5.76 -34.95
C THR A 1191 -1.81 -5.01 -34.97
N ASP A 1192 -0.93 -5.31 -34.01
CA ASP A 1192 0.52 -5.30 -34.15
C ASP A 1192 1.08 -6.61 -33.60
#